data_AF-L8X5V0-F1
#
_entry.id   AF-L8X5V0-F1
#
_cell.length_a   1.000
_cell.length_b   1.000
_cell.length_c   1.000
_cell.angle_alpha   90.00
_cell.angle_beta   90.00
_cell.angle_gamma   90.00
#
_symmetry.space_group_name_H-M   'P 1'
#
loop_
_entity.id
_entity.type
_entity.pdbx_description
1 polymer ?
#
loop_
_entity_poly.entity_id
_entity_poly.type
_entity_poly.pdbx_seq_one_letter_code
_entity_poly.pdbx_strand_id
1 'polypeptide(L)'
;MQFSFTGPGKVRNINLSGSSSTQSSESLLAEARARRQAREAEQRRHDSATALAIWWRGVQARQAVRKEYANIFESGPGQLSPIEWTRSLLVSGTRGDQGEARLGRWSSVFVADSEALFAPFSTRNATQWLDILCRLSVRLLHTISASPQSPHTINHLTVLQNLLIPDRMPKHLPPATTQDIARSIITTVIPAKTCMYPHLNHAILSVDSKLKTSPLLPPLIDIALAPISLLNATKEANGIVYQEVIERFIASILAIPSLPYRLPLPAVTRISSRFPFMHLGRVDLYSLVRKLESSDTTGGSAEEAKSELAANLFTFLPVKVLSRFKDHERRDYLNLLAAVFDSFPTGALDPRKSSVGLARNKTIVDDDSDTDSDVEMTLVAAQAPAQPLLSPRTRKRLEQLTDSAYLTALIGSHADAAVCRFFVSLWSAWPTRKDATLAAILALPTGAGATGGAYGIVKGIWRGQIRPIVGTLGDGAGQGTKALDSLVGKSTMLPHDCMLTCGLDDSTESLWPPLVFLTVLYTNMLRTMSDDEFFSTQIGQTPQTQSAQNPLSTSEVAHFGRSLLGVVFRLYLHEAVISTRRVPGLGDINFGMVREWGTELLQSICLRDSRRKFTPEGHWLMVDASDARQICAAALLEDEESTNPEILFPTSRAGYVTSRTTRAQLASLSPRSKILTHIPFSIPFDVRVQVFRQYVAKDWKDLAQRARNGEMFDGLSHGSRRRSNAVVRRGRVAEDGFKALSGMRKDMKLPISITFIDQWGNEEAGIDGGGVFKEFLTSLAKEVFDSDRGLWLANKQQELYPNPHPYAKESGQLEWFRFVGRVLGKALYDGILVDIAFAPFFLAKMLGRESYINDLASLDPELYQGLMFLKNYKGNPEELSLNFTVTDDYLGQVTVTNLVANGADTPVTAENRYQYILMVAHYRLKTQIRKQTDAFMEGLADIIDAKWIRMFDQRELQMLIGGTPDAIDIDDLRANCVYGGLYDESHEVIETFWKVSSTCLCLPHPLIRALLRW
;
A
#
# COMPACT_ATOMS: atom_id res chain seq x y z
N MET A 1 32.80 -87.01 -68.96
CA MET A 1 31.94 -85.82 -69.13
C MET A 1 30.93 -85.83 -67.98
N GLN A 2 30.53 -84.73 -67.36
CA GLN A 2 30.92 -83.32 -67.52
C GLN A 2 30.77 -82.60 -66.15
N PHE A 3 31.65 -81.66 -65.82
CA PHE A 3 31.40 -80.68 -64.77
C PHE A 3 30.62 -79.50 -65.38
N SER A 4 29.61 -78.97 -64.68
CA SER A 4 28.91 -77.74 -65.07
C SER A 4 29.05 -76.66 -63.98
N PHE A 5 29.86 -75.63 -64.28
CA PHE A 5 29.87 -74.38 -63.53
C PHE A 5 28.72 -73.50 -64.03
N THR A 6 27.75 -73.19 -63.17
CA THR A 6 26.60 -72.30 -63.49
C THR A 6 26.57 -71.05 -62.59
N GLY A 7 27.73 -70.38 -62.48
CA GLY A 7 27.78 -69.02 -61.92
C GLY A 7 27.24 -67.99 -62.93
N PRO A 8 26.25 -67.15 -62.58
CA PRO A 8 25.76 -66.11 -63.49
C PRO A 8 26.81 -65.01 -63.70
N GLY A 9 27.45 -65.02 -64.86
CA GLY A 9 28.53 -64.10 -65.20
C GLY A 9 28.07 -62.64 -65.28
N LYS A 10 28.69 -61.75 -64.51
CA LYS A 10 28.50 -60.30 -64.64
C LYS A 10 29.17 -59.80 -65.92
N VAL A 11 28.38 -59.67 -66.98
CA VAL A 11 28.78 -58.96 -68.22
C VAL A 11 29.19 -57.53 -67.86
N ARG A 12 30.46 -57.17 -68.12
CA ARG A 12 30.93 -55.80 -68.03
C ARG A 12 30.59 -55.07 -69.34
N ASN A 13 29.49 -54.34 -69.35
CA ASN A 13 29.22 -53.35 -70.41
C ASN A 13 30.23 -52.21 -70.29
N ILE A 14 31.35 -52.31 -71.01
CA ILE A 14 32.32 -51.21 -71.15
C ILE A 14 31.75 -50.24 -72.18
N ASN A 15 31.14 -49.15 -71.71
CA ASN A 15 30.53 -48.17 -72.59
C ASN A 15 31.60 -47.20 -73.12
N LEU A 16 32.04 -47.39 -74.36
CA LEU A 16 33.11 -46.59 -75.00
C LEU A 16 32.59 -45.34 -75.74
N SER A 17 31.31 -44.98 -75.58
CA SER A 17 30.75 -43.76 -76.13
C SER A 17 31.19 -42.53 -75.31
N GLY A 18 32.13 -41.75 -75.83
CA GLY A 18 32.62 -40.54 -75.18
C GLY A 18 31.59 -39.41 -75.15
N SER A 19 30.86 -39.29 -74.04
CA SER A 19 30.05 -38.13 -73.69
C SER A 19 30.38 -37.68 -72.27
N SER A 20 31.43 -36.87 -72.14
CA SER A 20 31.92 -36.37 -70.85
C SER A 20 30.98 -35.31 -70.26
N SER A 21 29.90 -35.73 -69.61
CA SER A 21 29.20 -34.87 -68.66
C SER A 21 30.17 -34.56 -67.51
N THR A 22 30.68 -33.33 -67.47
CA THR A 22 31.60 -32.83 -66.45
C THR A 22 30.86 -32.57 -65.14
N GLN A 23 30.40 -33.65 -64.51
CA GLN A 23 29.97 -33.63 -63.11
C GLN A 23 31.11 -33.07 -62.27
N SER A 24 30.86 -31.94 -61.60
CA SER A 24 31.87 -31.28 -60.77
C SER A 24 32.31 -32.22 -59.65
N SER A 25 33.56 -32.09 -59.20
CA SER A 25 34.06 -32.82 -58.02
C SER A 25 33.12 -32.66 -56.81
N GLU A 26 32.55 -31.46 -56.66
CA GLU A 26 31.54 -31.13 -55.67
C GLU A 26 30.24 -31.94 -55.82
N SER A 27 29.74 -32.18 -57.04
CA SER A 27 28.55 -33.01 -57.27
C SER A 27 28.78 -34.49 -56.93
N LEU A 28 29.97 -35.04 -57.22
CA LEU A 28 30.35 -36.40 -56.84
C LEU A 28 30.56 -36.52 -55.32
N LEU A 29 31.10 -35.49 -54.68
CA LEU A 29 31.20 -35.40 -53.21
C LEU A 29 29.81 -35.25 -52.56
N ALA A 30 28.89 -34.52 -53.17
CA ALA A 30 27.50 -34.41 -52.72
C ALA A 30 26.78 -35.75 -52.83
N GLU A 31 26.93 -36.49 -53.93
CA GLU A 31 26.36 -37.83 -54.06
C GLU A 31 26.97 -38.82 -53.06
N ALA A 32 28.29 -38.77 -52.86
CA ALA A 32 28.97 -39.60 -51.84
C ALA A 32 28.49 -39.27 -50.41
N ARG A 33 28.23 -37.99 -50.10
CA ARG A 33 27.62 -37.55 -48.83
C ARG A 33 26.17 -38.06 -48.71
N ALA A 34 25.36 -37.95 -49.76
CA ALA A 34 23.98 -38.46 -49.76
C ALA A 34 23.93 -39.98 -49.57
N ARG A 35 24.77 -40.75 -50.30
CA ARG A 35 24.93 -42.21 -50.13
C ARG A 35 25.52 -42.62 -48.78
N ARG A 36 26.17 -41.70 -48.05
CA ARG A 36 26.59 -41.90 -46.66
C ARG A 36 25.45 -41.65 -45.68
N GLN A 37 24.76 -40.50 -45.80
CA GLN A 37 23.61 -40.15 -44.99
C GLN A 37 22.45 -41.17 -45.12
N ALA A 38 22.24 -41.72 -46.31
CA ALA A 38 21.28 -42.80 -46.55
C ALA A 38 21.60 -44.05 -45.73
N ARG A 39 22.85 -44.52 -45.75
CA ARG A 39 23.30 -45.66 -44.93
C ARG A 39 23.23 -45.36 -43.43
N GLU A 40 23.61 -44.15 -43.01
CA GLU A 40 23.50 -43.72 -41.60
C GLU A 40 22.02 -43.57 -41.16
N ALA A 41 21.08 -43.31 -42.07
CA ALA A 41 19.64 -43.33 -41.79
C ALA A 41 19.07 -44.76 -41.76
N GLU A 42 19.53 -45.64 -42.65
CA GLU A 42 19.13 -47.05 -42.70
C GLU A 42 19.64 -47.83 -41.48
N GLN A 43 20.88 -47.59 -41.05
CA GLN A 43 21.43 -48.13 -39.81
C GLN A 43 20.61 -47.64 -38.59
N ARG A 44 20.34 -46.34 -38.48
CA ARG A 44 19.47 -45.80 -37.41
C ARG A 44 18.06 -46.42 -37.41
N ARG A 45 17.49 -46.73 -38.58
CA ARG A 45 16.21 -47.47 -38.69
C ARG A 45 16.35 -48.90 -38.16
N HIS A 46 17.43 -49.60 -38.49
CA HIS A 46 17.69 -50.95 -38.00
C HIS A 46 17.92 -50.98 -36.48
N ASP A 47 18.72 -50.06 -35.95
CA ASP A 47 18.97 -49.91 -34.50
C ASP A 47 17.66 -49.61 -33.75
N SER A 48 16.84 -48.71 -34.29
CA SER A 48 15.51 -48.37 -33.74
C SER A 48 14.55 -49.57 -33.77
N ALA A 49 14.51 -50.32 -34.88
CA ALA A 49 13.69 -51.54 -35.00
C ALA A 49 14.15 -52.63 -34.02
N THR A 50 15.46 -52.76 -33.81
CA THR A 50 16.04 -53.72 -32.86
C THR A 50 15.71 -53.32 -31.42
N ALA A 51 15.82 -52.03 -31.07
CA ALA A 51 15.41 -51.50 -29.77
C ALA A 51 13.90 -51.72 -29.51
N LEU A 52 13.05 -51.47 -30.50
CA LEU A 52 11.60 -51.73 -30.42
C LEU A 52 11.30 -53.23 -30.25
N ALA A 53 12.02 -54.11 -30.95
CA ALA A 53 11.85 -55.56 -30.82
C ALA A 53 12.29 -56.08 -29.43
N ILE A 54 13.39 -55.57 -28.89
CA ILE A 54 13.85 -55.87 -27.52
C ILE A 54 12.83 -55.37 -26.49
N TRP A 55 12.36 -54.12 -26.65
CA TRP A 55 11.33 -53.54 -25.78
C TRP A 55 10.03 -54.36 -25.81
N TRP A 56 9.54 -54.73 -26.99
CA TRP A 56 8.32 -55.53 -27.14
C TRP A 56 8.44 -56.92 -26.52
N ARG A 57 9.57 -57.61 -26.71
CA ARG A 57 9.87 -58.88 -26.03
C ARG A 57 9.86 -58.71 -24.49
N GLY A 58 10.42 -57.61 -23.98
CA GLY A 58 10.37 -57.26 -22.55
C GLY A 58 8.96 -56.95 -22.03
N VAL A 59 8.11 -56.31 -22.84
CA VAL A 59 6.68 -56.08 -22.53
C VAL A 59 5.92 -57.41 -22.47
N GLN A 60 6.10 -58.29 -23.46
CA GLN A 60 5.47 -59.61 -23.52
C GLN A 60 5.90 -60.50 -22.33
N ALA A 61 7.19 -60.59 -22.02
CA ALA A 61 7.68 -61.33 -20.85
C ALA A 61 7.09 -60.79 -19.53
N ARG A 62 7.00 -59.45 -19.38
CA ARG A 62 6.37 -58.81 -18.22
C ARG A 62 4.87 -59.07 -18.14
N GLN A 63 4.17 -59.18 -19.27
CA GLN A 63 2.74 -59.55 -19.31
C GLN A 63 2.53 -61.02 -18.93
N ALA A 64 3.37 -61.94 -19.41
CA ALA A 64 3.33 -63.36 -19.05
C ALA A 64 3.49 -63.57 -17.53
N VAL A 65 4.55 -63.01 -16.93
CA VAL A 65 4.79 -63.08 -15.47
C VAL A 65 3.64 -62.43 -14.69
N ARG A 66 3.09 -61.30 -15.15
CA ARG A 66 1.92 -60.68 -14.50
C ARG A 66 0.68 -61.57 -14.51
N LYS A 67 0.44 -62.31 -15.60
CA LYS A 67 -0.68 -63.24 -15.72
C LYS A 67 -0.49 -64.47 -14.83
N GLU A 68 0.72 -65.01 -14.76
CA GLU A 68 1.09 -66.09 -13.84
C GLU A 68 0.82 -65.70 -12.38
N TYR A 69 1.37 -64.57 -11.91
CA TYR A 69 1.14 -64.09 -10.55
C TYR A 69 -0.31 -63.62 -10.30
N ALA A 70 -1.09 -63.28 -11.34
CA ALA A 70 -2.52 -63.03 -11.18
C ALA A 70 -3.26 -64.35 -10.87
N ASN A 71 -2.97 -65.43 -11.60
CA ASN A 71 -3.54 -66.75 -11.31
C ASN A 71 -3.20 -67.22 -9.89
N ILE A 72 -1.96 -66.97 -9.42
CA ILE A 72 -1.51 -67.26 -8.04
C ILE A 72 -2.24 -66.39 -6.99
N PHE A 73 -2.69 -65.18 -7.34
CA PHE A 73 -3.51 -64.37 -6.43
C PHE A 73 -4.95 -64.90 -6.32
N GLU A 74 -5.54 -65.36 -7.44
CA GLU A 74 -6.95 -65.75 -7.47
C GLU A 74 -7.27 -67.08 -6.75
N SER A 75 -6.28 -67.98 -6.56
CA SER A 75 -6.44 -69.20 -5.74
C SER A 75 -6.81 -68.90 -4.28
N GLY A 76 -6.50 -67.70 -3.80
CA GLY A 76 -7.03 -67.14 -2.57
C GLY A 76 -6.18 -67.35 -1.32
N PRO A 77 -6.56 -66.72 -0.19
CA PRO A 77 -5.73 -66.61 1.01
C PRO A 77 -5.57 -67.91 1.80
N GLY A 78 -6.38 -68.95 1.54
CA GLY A 78 -6.37 -70.20 2.31
C GLY A 78 -5.26 -71.19 1.95
N GLN A 79 -4.47 -70.94 0.90
CA GLN A 79 -3.41 -71.84 0.41
C GLN A 79 -2.01 -71.23 0.41
N LEU A 80 -1.87 -69.95 0.77
CA LEU A 80 -0.62 -69.17 0.67
C LEU A 80 -0.40 -68.38 1.96
N SER A 81 0.84 -68.10 2.33
CA SER A 81 1.08 -67.19 3.45
C SER A 81 0.64 -65.75 3.11
N PRO A 82 0.28 -64.92 4.11
CA PRO A 82 -0.04 -63.50 3.89
C PRO A 82 1.03 -62.74 3.11
N ILE A 83 2.30 -63.10 3.30
CA ILE A 83 3.46 -62.53 2.60
C ILE A 83 3.42 -62.89 1.10
N GLU A 84 3.20 -64.17 0.76
CA GLU A 84 3.19 -64.66 -0.62
C GLU A 84 1.98 -64.17 -1.41
N TRP A 85 0.79 -64.19 -0.79
CA TRP A 85 -0.44 -63.70 -1.42
C TRP A 85 -0.38 -62.18 -1.69
N THR A 86 0.24 -61.41 -0.79
CA THR A 86 0.43 -59.96 -1.01
C THR A 86 1.57 -59.68 -2.01
N ARG A 87 2.59 -60.54 -2.10
CA ARG A 87 3.60 -60.48 -3.18
C ARG A 87 2.97 -60.72 -4.55
N SER A 88 2.08 -61.72 -4.69
CA SER A 88 1.43 -62.00 -5.97
C SER A 88 0.52 -60.86 -6.42
N LEU A 89 -0.17 -60.17 -5.49
CA LEU A 89 -0.87 -58.92 -5.75
C LEU A 89 0.06 -57.80 -6.29
N LEU A 90 1.18 -57.53 -5.62
CA LEU A 90 2.11 -56.46 -6.02
C LEU A 90 2.78 -56.74 -7.38
N VAL A 91 3.10 -58.00 -7.69
CA VAL A 91 3.69 -58.40 -8.98
C VAL A 91 2.64 -58.34 -10.10
N SER A 92 1.46 -58.93 -9.89
CA SER A 92 0.37 -58.98 -10.88
C SER A 92 -0.28 -57.62 -11.15
N GLY A 93 -0.12 -56.65 -10.24
CA GLY A 93 -0.32 -55.21 -10.49
C GLY A 93 -1.71 -54.68 -10.14
N THR A 94 -1.71 -53.55 -9.40
CA THR A 94 -2.87 -52.92 -8.76
C THR A 94 -3.38 -51.67 -9.52
N ARG A 95 -3.47 -51.72 -10.85
CA ARG A 95 -3.93 -50.59 -11.69
C ARG A 95 -4.89 -51.08 -12.77
N GLY A 96 -5.93 -50.29 -13.05
CA GLY A 96 -7.05 -50.66 -13.91
C GLY A 96 -7.99 -51.63 -13.21
N ASP A 97 -9.19 -51.81 -13.76
CA ASP A 97 -10.36 -52.40 -13.09
C ASP A 97 -10.07 -53.74 -12.41
N GLN A 98 -9.42 -54.66 -13.13
CA GLN A 98 -9.03 -55.98 -12.58
C GLN A 98 -7.95 -55.88 -11.49
N GLY A 99 -7.10 -54.85 -11.50
CA GLY A 99 -6.10 -54.59 -10.45
C GLY A 99 -6.70 -53.95 -9.21
N GLU A 100 -7.70 -53.10 -9.38
CA GLU A 100 -8.47 -52.49 -8.28
C GLU A 100 -9.41 -53.51 -7.63
N ALA A 101 -10.06 -54.39 -8.39
CA ALA A 101 -10.83 -55.51 -7.86
C ALA A 101 -9.97 -56.47 -7.02
N ARG A 102 -8.76 -56.80 -7.47
CA ARG A 102 -7.80 -57.62 -6.69
C ARG A 102 -7.34 -56.93 -5.41
N LEU A 103 -7.04 -55.63 -5.46
CA LEU A 103 -6.70 -54.84 -4.26
C LEU A 103 -7.90 -54.72 -3.30
N GLY A 104 -9.12 -54.64 -3.83
CA GLY A 104 -10.37 -54.67 -3.06
C GLY A 104 -10.58 -56.00 -2.34
N ARG A 105 -10.40 -57.13 -3.05
CA ARG A 105 -10.45 -58.49 -2.48
C ARG A 105 -9.41 -58.65 -1.36
N TRP A 106 -8.19 -58.18 -1.59
CA TRP A 106 -7.12 -58.15 -0.58
C TRP A 106 -7.51 -57.35 0.67
N SER A 107 -8.00 -56.11 0.49
CA SER A 107 -8.36 -55.26 1.63
C SER A 107 -9.58 -55.75 2.39
N SER A 108 -10.56 -56.39 1.74
CA SER A 108 -11.71 -57.00 2.45
C SER A 108 -11.29 -58.14 3.38
N VAL A 109 -10.29 -58.94 3.00
CA VAL A 109 -9.81 -60.05 3.84
C VAL A 109 -9.12 -59.52 5.09
N PHE A 110 -8.18 -58.58 4.96
CA PHE A 110 -7.46 -57.99 6.10
C PHE A 110 -8.24 -56.94 6.91
N VAL A 111 -9.49 -56.65 6.52
CA VAL A 111 -10.47 -55.91 7.34
C VAL A 111 -11.37 -56.86 8.13
N ALA A 112 -11.70 -58.03 7.56
CA ALA A 112 -12.44 -59.08 8.26
C ALA A 112 -11.57 -59.82 9.30
N ASP A 113 -10.31 -60.11 8.97
CA ASP A 113 -9.30 -60.62 9.89
C ASP A 113 -8.12 -59.63 9.95
N SER A 114 -8.15 -58.77 10.97
CA SER A 114 -7.08 -57.81 11.23
C SER A 114 -5.88 -58.43 11.93
N GLU A 115 -6.00 -59.59 12.61
CA GLU A 115 -4.86 -60.23 13.27
C GLU A 115 -3.95 -60.92 12.24
N ALA A 116 -4.51 -61.52 11.19
CA ALA A 116 -3.74 -62.07 10.06
C ALA A 116 -2.87 -61.04 9.33
N LEU A 117 -3.21 -59.74 9.38
CA LEU A 117 -2.39 -58.64 8.84
C LEU A 117 -1.08 -58.48 9.65
N PHE A 118 -1.12 -58.74 10.95
CA PHE A 118 -0.02 -58.52 11.88
C PHE A 118 0.74 -59.79 12.29
N ALA A 119 0.11 -60.98 12.19
CA ALA A 119 0.73 -62.26 12.51
C ALA A 119 2.14 -62.50 11.90
N PRO A 120 2.47 -62.03 10.67
CA PRO A 120 3.83 -62.21 10.13
C PRO A 120 4.93 -61.45 10.89
N PHE A 121 4.60 -60.40 11.66
CA PHE A 121 5.58 -59.68 12.49
C PHE A 121 6.09 -60.52 13.67
N SER A 122 5.36 -61.55 14.09
CA SER A 122 5.80 -62.53 15.10
C SER A 122 6.80 -63.56 14.54
N THR A 123 7.22 -63.43 13.28
CA THR A 123 8.12 -64.36 12.58
C THR A 123 9.44 -63.71 12.17
N ARG A 124 10.45 -64.52 11.83
CA ARG A 124 11.74 -64.02 11.28
C ARG A 124 11.61 -63.19 10.00
N ASN A 125 10.45 -63.18 9.33
CA ASN A 125 10.23 -62.46 8.07
C ASN A 125 9.66 -61.04 8.24
N ALA A 126 9.51 -60.56 9.48
CA ALA A 126 8.94 -59.25 9.83
C ALA A 126 9.44 -58.06 8.97
N THR A 127 10.75 -57.98 8.70
CA THR A 127 11.35 -56.90 7.89
C THR A 127 10.95 -56.96 6.41
N GLN A 128 10.82 -58.17 5.86
CA GLN A 128 10.34 -58.36 4.48
C GLN A 128 8.85 -58.03 4.37
N TRP A 129 8.06 -58.31 5.41
CA TRP A 129 6.65 -57.95 5.47
C TRP A 129 6.45 -56.43 5.54
N LEU A 130 7.31 -55.73 6.30
CA LEU A 130 7.27 -54.28 6.42
C LEU A 130 7.51 -53.56 5.08
N ASP A 131 8.53 -53.95 4.30
CA ASP A 131 8.79 -53.36 2.98
C ASP A 131 7.62 -53.59 1.99
N ILE A 132 6.97 -54.76 2.06
CA ILE A 132 5.75 -55.06 1.28
C ILE A 132 4.61 -54.11 1.68
N LEU A 133 4.36 -53.92 2.98
CA LEU A 133 3.31 -53.04 3.49
C LEU A 133 3.60 -51.57 3.21
N CYS A 134 4.86 -51.11 3.27
CA CYS A 134 5.25 -49.76 2.87
C CYS A 134 4.95 -49.50 1.38
N ARG A 135 5.34 -50.42 0.49
CA ARG A 135 5.02 -50.33 -0.96
C ARG A 135 3.53 -50.39 -1.23
N LEU A 136 2.79 -51.23 -0.50
CA LEU A 136 1.35 -51.39 -0.65
C LEU A 136 0.56 -50.18 -0.14
N SER A 137 1.02 -49.53 0.94
CA SER A 137 0.40 -48.31 1.47
C SER A 137 0.41 -47.17 0.44
N VAL A 138 1.50 -47.01 -0.32
CA VAL A 138 1.57 -46.09 -1.46
C VAL A 138 0.58 -46.47 -2.58
N ARG A 139 0.30 -47.76 -2.79
CA ARG A 139 -0.72 -48.21 -3.77
C ARG A 139 -2.15 -47.96 -3.29
N LEU A 140 -2.44 -48.21 -2.01
CA LEU A 140 -3.74 -47.91 -1.40
C LEU A 140 -4.05 -46.41 -1.47
N LEU A 141 -3.09 -45.54 -1.15
CA LEU A 141 -3.26 -44.08 -1.28
C LEU A 141 -3.52 -43.64 -2.73
N HIS A 142 -2.82 -44.26 -3.70
CA HIS A 142 -3.04 -43.97 -5.11
C HIS A 142 -4.43 -44.44 -5.61
N THR A 143 -4.94 -45.59 -5.16
CA THR A 143 -6.30 -46.03 -5.57
C THR A 143 -7.39 -45.23 -4.86
N ILE A 144 -7.24 -44.93 -3.57
CA ILE A 144 -8.14 -44.00 -2.84
C ILE A 144 -8.23 -42.64 -3.55
N SER A 145 -7.12 -42.13 -4.10
CA SER A 145 -7.12 -40.87 -4.86
C SER A 145 -7.70 -41.01 -6.28
N ALA A 146 -7.56 -42.16 -6.93
CA ALA A 146 -7.97 -42.36 -8.33
C ALA A 146 -9.46 -42.74 -8.47
N SER A 147 -9.97 -43.59 -7.58
CA SER A 147 -11.35 -44.09 -7.57
C SER A 147 -12.02 -43.92 -6.19
N PRO A 148 -12.06 -42.69 -5.62
CA PRO A 148 -12.50 -42.46 -4.23
C PRO A 148 -13.91 -42.96 -3.91
N GLN A 149 -14.83 -42.94 -4.89
CA GLN A 149 -16.21 -43.43 -4.72
C GLN A 149 -16.35 -44.96 -4.92
N SER A 150 -15.24 -45.70 -5.08
CA SER A 150 -15.24 -47.17 -5.13
C SER A 150 -15.79 -47.79 -3.83
N PRO A 151 -16.57 -48.88 -3.90
CA PRO A 151 -17.02 -49.59 -2.70
C PRO A 151 -15.85 -50.16 -1.86
N HIS A 152 -14.67 -50.32 -2.45
CA HIS A 152 -13.48 -50.81 -1.75
C HIS A 152 -12.71 -49.71 -0.98
N THR A 153 -12.99 -48.43 -1.21
CA THR A 153 -12.27 -47.31 -0.58
C THR A 153 -12.35 -47.35 0.95
N ILE A 154 -13.51 -47.73 1.52
CA ILE A 154 -13.70 -47.86 2.98
C ILE A 154 -12.75 -48.93 3.55
N ASN A 155 -12.58 -50.06 2.84
CA ASN A 155 -11.67 -51.12 3.27
C ASN A 155 -10.20 -50.67 3.15
N HIS A 156 -9.83 -50.00 2.05
CA HIS A 156 -8.49 -49.43 1.88
C HIS A 156 -8.14 -48.42 2.99
N LEU A 157 -9.06 -47.52 3.33
CA LEU A 157 -8.93 -46.58 4.44
C LEU A 157 -8.80 -47.31 5.78
N THR A 158 -9.59 -48.35 6.01
CA THR A 158 -9.56 -49.11 7.27
C THR A 158 -8.21 -49.83 7.47
N VAL A 159 -7.66 -50.45 6.42
CA VAL A 159 -6.30 -51.02 6.47
C VAL A 159 -5.25 -49.93 6.76
N LEU A 160 -5.32 -48.79 6.08
CA LEU A 160 -4.39 -47.67 6.34
C LEU A 160 -4.52 -47.13 7.76
N GLN A 161 -5.73 -47.03 8.33
CA GLN A 161 -5.91 -46.66 9.75
C GLN A 161 -5.24 -47.67 10.69
N ASN A 162 -5.38 -48.97 10.42
CA ASN A 162 -4.77 -50.01 11.27
C ASN A 162 -3.24 -50.02 11.16
N LEU A 163 -2.68 -49.69 9.98
CA LEU A 163 -1.23 -49.62 9.75
C LEU A 163 -0.57 -48.31 10.25
N LEU A 164 -1.31 -47.20 10.31
CA LEU A 164 -0.76 -45.87 10.66
C LEU A 164 -1.06 -45.43 12.10
N ILE A 165 -2.02 -46.05 12.79
CA ILE A 165 -2.44 -45.70 14.16
C ILE A 165 -2.08 -46.85 15.10
N PRO A 166 -1.01 -46.75 15.92
CA PRO A 166 -0.61 -47.83 16.84
C PRO A 166 -1.71 -48.30 17.79
N ASP A 167 -2.60 -47.40 18.22
CA ASP A 167 -3.73 -47.69 19.11
C ASP A 167 -4.74 -48.70 18.52
N ARG A 168 -4.68 -48.94 17.20
CA ARG A 168 -5.51 -49.92 16.47
C ARG A 168 -4.79 -51.24 16.16
N MET A 169 -3.49 -51.34 16.44
CA MET A 169 -2.75 -52.57 16.24
C MET A 169 -3.06 -53.57 17.39
N PRO A 170 -2.94 -54.89 17.16
CA PRO A 170 -3.21 -55.88 18.19
C PRO A 170 -2.34 -55.70 19.44
N LYS A 171 -2.97 -55.74 20.62
CA LYS A 171 -2.33 -55.50 21.93
C LYS A 171 -1.25 -56.54 22.31
N HIS A 172 -1.13 -57.62 21.55
CA HIS A 172 -0.08 -58.63 21.73
C HIS A 172 1.28 -58.19 21.13
N LEU A 173 1.33 -57.16 20.28
CA LEU A 173 2.58 -56.57 19.79
C LEU A 173 3.18 -55.60 20.83
N PRO A 174 4.51 -55.57 21.02
CA PRO A 174 5.16 -54.57 21.85
C PRO A 174 4.90 -53.15 21.34
N PRO A 175 4.71 -52.14 22.22
CA PRO A 175 4.38 -50.77 21.81
C PRO A 175 5.51 -50.09 21.01
N ALA A 176 6.77 -50.50 21.19
CA ALA A 176 7.87 -50.07 20.32
C ALA A 176 7.68 -50.59 18.88
N THR A 177 7.36 -51.88 18.72
CA THR A 177 7.15 -52.52 17.42
C THR A 177 5.97 -51.90 16.66
N THR A 178 4.86 -51.58 17.33
CA THR A 178 3.71 -50.91 16.67
C THR A 178 4.05 -49.49 16.22
N GLN A 179 4.84 -48.75 17.01
CA GLN A 179 5.35 -47.44 16.62
C GLN A 179 6.35 -47.52 15.45
N ASP A 180 7.26 -48.50 15.42
CA ASP A 180 8.25 -48.67 14.35
C ASP A 180 7.64 -49.13 13.02
N ILE A 181 6.60 -49.96 13.06
CA ILE A 181 5.79 -50.31 11.87
C ILE A 181 5.15 -49.03 11.31
N ALA A 182 4.42 -48.27 12.13
CA ALA A 182 3.75 -47.05 11.70
C ALA A 182 4.77 -46.01 11.17
N ARG A 183 5.88 -45.80 11.89
CA ARG A 183 6.99 -44.91 11.50
C ARG A 183 7.58 -45.26 10.14
N SER A 184 7.82 -46.54 9.87
CA SER A 184 8.43 -47.01 8.61
C SER A 184 7.51 -46.84 7.39
N ILE A 185 6.20 -46.97 7.59
CA ILE A 185 5.21 -46.68 6.56
C ILE A 185 5.12 -45.16 6.35
N ILE A 186 5.09 -44.38 7.44
CA ILE A 186 5.10 -42.92 7.46
C ILE A 186 6.28 -42.35 6.67
N THR A 187 7.52 -42.79 6.92
CA THR A 187 8.71 -42.35 6.17
C THR A 187 8.69 -42.75 4.69
N THR A 188 7.84 -43.70 4.28
CA THR A 188 7.65 -44.11 2.88
C THR A 188 6.55 -43.32 2.16
N VAL A 189 5.49 -42.91 2.86
CA VAL A 189 4.32 -42.20 2.27
C VAL A 189 4.39 -40.67 2.35
N ILE A 190 5.32 -40.09 3.11
CA ILE A 190 5.52 -38.62 3.16
C ILE A 190 6.37 -38.04 2.01
N PRO A 191 7.48 -38.67 1.55
CA PRO A 191 8.40 -38.07 0.58
C PRO A 191 7.73 -37.57 -0.71
N ALA A 192 8.28 -36.50 -1.29
CA ALA A 192 7.64 -35.71 -2.35
C ALA A 192 7.12 -36.50 -3.57
N LYS A 193 7.72 -37.65 -3.92
CA LYS A 193 7.29 -38.51 -5.05
C LYS A 193 6.11 -39.44 -4.75
N THR A 194 5.77 -39.61 -3.47
CA THR A 194 4.75 -40.55 -2.95
C THR A 194 3.81 -39.89 -1.93
N CYS A 195 3.86 -38.56 -1.82
CA CYS A 195 3.31 -37.80 -0.70
C CYS A 195 1.81 -38.06 -0.47
N MET A 196 1.47 -38.45 0.75
CA MET A 196 0.12 -38.82 1.18
C MET A 196 -0.88 -37.65 1.10
N TYR A 197 -0.47 -36.44 1.49
CA TYR A 197 -1.42 -35.34 1.69
C TYR A 197 -2.12 -34.84 0.41
N PRO A 198 -1.46 -34.70 -0.76
CA PRO A 198 -2.14 -34.49 -2.05
C PRO A 198 -3.22 -35.53 -2.38
N HIS A 199 -2.92 -36.82 -2.17
CA HIS A 199 -3.86 -37.92 -2.43
C HIS A 199 -5.08 -37.86 -1.48
N LEU A 200 -4.86 -37.47 -0.22
CA LEU A 200 -5.94 -37.22 0.75
C LEU A 200 -6.75 -35.97 0.41
N ASN A 201 -6.12 -34.89 -0.07
CA ASN A 201 -6.81 -33.67 -0.52
C ASN A 201 -7.79 -34.00 -1.65
N HIS A 202 -7.32 -34.66 -2.71
CA HIS A 202 -8.16 -35.09 -3.83
C HIS A 202 -9.33 -35.98 -3.38
N ALA A 203 -9.08 -36.93 -2.48
CA ALA A 203 -10.14 -37.77 -1.89
C ALA A 203 -11.17 -36.97 -1.09
N ILE A 204 -10.76 -35.99 -0.28
CA ILE A 204 -11.67 -35.11 0.48
C ILE A 204 -12.47 -34.18 -0.44
N LEU A 205 -11.86 -33.65 -1.51
CA LEU A 205 -12.53 -32.79 -2.49
C LEU A 205 -13.59 -33.54 -3.32
N SER A 206 -13.38 -34.84 -3.57
CA SER A 206 -14.29 -35.71 -4.34
C SER A 206 -15.63 -36.01 -3.64
N VAL A 207 -15.78 -35.66 -2.35
CA VAL A 207 -17.03 -35.78 -1.59
C VAL A 207 -17.80 -34.46 -1.69
N ASP A 208 -19.08 -34.52 -2.06
CA ASP A 208 -19.93 -33.32 -2.07
C ASP A 208 -19.96 -32.66 -0.68
N SER A 209 -19.62 -31.37 -0.68
CA SER A 209 -19.79 -30.39 0.39
C SER A 209 -21.09 -30.48 1.21
N LYS A 210 -22.18 -31.01 0.64
CA LYS A 210 -23.47 -31.20 1.32
C LYS A 210 -23.52 -32.49 2.17
N LEU A 211 -22.76 -33.53 1.82
CA LEU A 211 -22.84 -34.87 2.41
C LEU A 211 -21.93 -35.06 3.63
N LYS A 212 -22.17 -34.25 4.68
CA LYS A 212 -21.39 -34.26 5.94
C LYS A 212 -21.34 -35.61 6.67
N THR A 213 -22.27 -36.51 6.37
CA THR A 213 -22.39 -37.86 6.95
C THR A 213 -21.65 -38.94 6.17
N SER A 214 -20.90 -38.59 5.13
CA SER A 214 -20.12 -39.57 4.34
C SER A 214 -19.14 -40.37 5.22
N PRO A 215 -19.19 -41.72 5.20
CA PRO A 215 -18.35 -42.56 6.05
C PRO A 215 -16.85 -42.51 5.68
N LEU A 216 -16.51 -41.93 4.53
CA LEU A 216 -15.13 -41.72 4.07
C LEU A 216 -14.41 -40.60 4.84
N LEU A 217 -15.14 -39.59 5.32
CA LEU A 217 -14.53 -38.37 5.87
C LEU A 217 -13.81 -38.59 7.21
N PRO A 218 -14.35 -39.32 8.22
CA PRO A 218 -13.63 -39.54 9.47
C PRO A 218 -12.33 -40.35 9.29
N PRO A 219 -12.28 -41.47 8.51
CA PRO A 219 -11.04 -42.18 8.25
C PRO A 219 -9.97 -41.34 7.53
N LEU A 220 -10.35 -40.52 6.54
CA LEU A 220 -9.42 -39.63 5.82
C LEU A 220 -8.73 -38.64 6.78
N ILE A 221 -9.49 -38.04 7.71
CA ILE A 221 -8.94 -37.09 8.70
C ILE A 221 -8.10 -37.80 9.77
N ASP A 222 -8.51 -38.98 10.24
CA ASP A 222 -7.72 -39.78 11.18
C ASP A 222 -6.37 -40.20 10.56
N ILE A 223 -6.34 -40.57 9.27
CA ILE A 223 -5.10 -40.87 8.53
C ILE A 223 -4.24 -39.60 8.37
N ALA A 224 -4.84 -38.45 8.06
CA ALA A 224 -4.11 -37.18 7.94
C ALA A 224 -3.47 -36.73 9.28
N LEU A 225 -4.10 -37.03 10.42
CA LEU A 225 -3.60 -36.69 11.76
C LEU A 225 -2.66 -37.75 12.37
N ALA A 226 -2.58 -38.96 11.81
CA ALA A 226 -1.78 -40.05 12.35
C ALA A 226 -0.26 -39.75 12.39
N PRO A 227 0.39 -39.22 11.31
CA PRO A 227 1.82 -38.90 11.35
C PRO A 227 2.17 -37.82 12.38
N ILE A 228 1.32 -36.80 12.48
CA ILE A 228 1.43 -35.70 13.46
C ILE A 228 1.34 -36.26 14.89
N SER A 229 0.39 -37.16 15.13
CA SER A 229 0.18 -37.79 16.45
C SER A 229 1.37 -38.67 16.86
N LEU A 230 1.87 -39.51 15.94
CA LEU A 230 2.95 -40.45 16.21
C LEU A 230 4.28 -39.74 16.50
N LEU A 231 4.72 -38.85 15.61
CA LEU A 231 6.04 -38.20 15.68
C LEU A 231 6.18 -37.26 16.88
N ASN A 232 5.05 -36.73 17.39
CA ASN A 232 5.00 -36.00 18.65
C ASN A 232 5.17 -36.96 19.85
N ALA A 233 4.39 -38.06 19.89
CA ALA A 233 4.46 -39.06 20.96
C ALA A 233 5.84 -39.72 21.10
N THR A 234 6.58 -39.90 19.99
CA THR A 234 7.93 -40.49 19.97
C THR A 234 9.06 -39.51 20.28
N LYS A 235 8.77 -38.23 20.58
CA LYS A 235 9.74 -37.13 20.77
C LYS A 235 10.60 -36.78 19.54
N GLU A 236 10.25 -37.28 18.36
CA GLU A 236 10.93 -36.96 17.09
C GLU A 236 10.47 -35.63 16.46
N ALA A 237 9.76 -34.79 17.21
CA ALA A 237 9.25 -33.48 16.79
C ALA A 237 10.32 -32.46 16.35
N ASN A 238 11.61 -32.79 16.43
CA ASN A 238 12.74 -32.01 15.90
C ASN A 238 13.31 -32.57 14.58
N GLY A 239 12.75 -33.65 14.03
CA GLY A 239 13.23 -34.28 12.79
C GLY A 239 12.67 -33.64 11.51
N ILE A 240 13.46 -33.64 10.43
CA ILE A 240 13.10 -33.09 9.11
C ILE A 240 11.77 -33.67 8.57
N VAL A 241 11.49 -34.95 8.86
CA VAL A 241 10.22 -35.61 8.48
C VAL A 241 9.01 -34.97 9.16
N TYR A 242 9.15 -34.47 10.39
CA TYR A 242 8.07 -33.80 11.12
C TYR A 242 7.77 -32.41 10.54
N GLN A 243 8.79 -31.68 10.14
CA GLN A 243 8.67 -30.41 9.42
C GLN A 243 7.92 -30.60 8.08
N GLU A 244 8.38 -31.54 7.23
CA GLU A 244 7.70 -31.86 5.96
C GLU A 244 6.24 -32.30 6.19
N VAL A 245 5.95 -33.02 7.28
CA VAL A 245 4.59 -33.39 7.71
C VAL A 245 3.71 -32.19 8.00
N ILE A 246 4.18 -31.24 8.82
CA ILE A 246 3.39 -30.05 9.17
C ILE A 246 3.19 -29.18 7.93
N GLU A 247 4.25 -28.90 7.16
CA GLU A 247 4.16 -28.08 5.94
C GLU A 247 3.17 -28.67 4.92
N ARG A 248 3.19 -29.98 4.69
CA ARG A 248 2.24 -30.64 3.78
C ARG A 248 0.82 -30.70 4.33
N PHE A 249 0.63 -30.90 5.64
CA PHE A 249 -0.70 -30.85 6.25
C PHE A 249 -1.31 -29.45 6.14
N ILE A 250 -0.52 -28.39 6.37
CA ILE A 250 -0.96 -27.01 6.18
C ILE A 250 -1.32 -26.76 4.70
N ALA A 251 -0.41 -27.08 3.78
CA ALA A 251 -0.58 -26.78 2.35
C ALA A 251 -1.69 -27.60 1.64
N SER A 252 -1.90 -28.86 2.02
CA SER A 252 -2.84 -29.76 1.33
C SER A 252 -4.11 -30.09 2.13
N ILE A 253 -4.14 -29.93 3.45
CA ILE A 253 -5.35 -30.20 4.26
C ILE A 253 -5.97 -28.89 4.78
N LEU A 254 -5.20 -28.02 5.43
CA LEU A 254 -5.76 -26.76 5.97
C LEU A 254 -6.10 -25.73 4.88
N ALA A 255 -5.57 -25.87 3.66
CA ALA A 255 -5.96 -25.04 2.51
C ALA A 255 -7.27 -25.50 1.82
N ILE A 256 -7.90 -26.60 2.24
CA ILE A 256 -9.10 -27.14 1.56
C ILE A 256 -10.28 -26.16 1.67
N PRO A 257 -10.94 -25.81 0.53
CA PRO A 257 -12.04 -24.85 0.54
C PRO A 257 -13.20 -25.23 1.46
N SER A 258 -13.45 -24.35 2.43
CA SER A 258 -14.51 -24.47 3.44
C SER A 258 -14.46 -25.78 4.25
N LEU A 259 -13.27 -26.30 4.55
CA LEU A 259 -13.05 -27.56 5.29
C LEU A 259 -13.93 -27.73 6.55
N PRO A 260 -14.10 -26.74 7.46
CA PRO A 260 -14.95 -26.87 8.65
C PRO A 260 -16.43 -27.11 8.34
N TYR A 261 -16.89 -26.77 7.14
CA TYR A 261 -18.27 -27.01 6.69
C TYR A 261 -18.44 -28.33 5.94
N ARG A 262 -17.37 -28.89 5.34
CA ARG A 262 -17.37 -30.21 4.70
C ARG A 262 -17.36 -31.35 5.72
N LEU A 263 -16.64 -31.17 6.83
CA LEU A 263 -16.43 -32.21 7.83
C LEU A 263 -17.59 -32.36 8.85
N PRO A 264 -17.81 -33.57 9.41
CA PRO A 264 -18.66 -33.75 10.58
C PRO A 264 -17.99 -33.18 11.84
N LEU A 265 -18.79 -32.71 12.80
CA LEU A 265 -18.30 -32.02 14.01
C LEU A 265 -17.20 -32.77 14.79
N PRO A 266 -17.25 -34.11 14.98
CA PRO A 266 -16.18 -34.84 15.65
C PRO A 266 -14.83 -34.84 14.91
N ALA A 267 -14.82 -34.66 13.59
CA ALA A 267 -13.57 -34.53 12.83
C ALA A 267 -12.99 -33.11 12.96
N VAL A 268 -13.85 -32.08 12.99
CA VAL A 268 -13.44 -30.68 13.24
C VAL A 268 -12.80 -30.55 14.63
N THR A 269 -13.38 -31.16 15.67
CA THR A 269 -12.80 -31.14 17.02
C THR A 269 -11.52 -31.97 17.13
N ARG A 270 -11.38 -33.09 16.38
CA ARG A 270 -10.11 -33.85 16.29
C ARG A 270 -8.98 -33.02 15.67
N ILE A 271 -9.24 -32.24 14.61
CA ILE A 271 -8.24 -31.36 14.01
C ILE A 271 -7.81 -30.30 15.03
N SER A 272 -8.76 -29.55 15.62
CA SER A 272 -8.45 -28.48 16.58
C SER A 272 -7.73 -28.99 17.85
N SER A 273 -7.97 -30.23 18.27
CA SER A 273 -7.31 -30.83 19.46
C SER A 273 -5.98 -31.55 19.19
N ARG A 274 -5.71 -32.00 17.96
CA ARG A 274 -4.47 -32.71 17.60
C ARG A 274 -3.48 -31.90 16.75
N PHE A 275 -3.88 -30.77 16.18
CA PHE A 275 -2.96 -29.94 15.39
C PHE A 275 -1.95 -29.22 16.30
N PRO A 276 -0.63 -29.30 16.03
CA PRO A 276 0.41 -28.83 16.95
C PRO A 276 0.68 -27.33 16.76
N PHE A 277 -0.26 -26.46 17.15
CA PHE A 277 -0.07 -25.00 17.09
C PHE A 277 1.18 -24.51 17.83
N MET A 278 1.63 -25.24 18.85
CA MET A 278 2.86 -24.96 19.62
C MET A 278 4.16 -25.30 18.86
N HIS A 279 4.08 -25.79 17.62
CA HIS A 279 5.24 -26.18 16.80
C HIS A 279 5.27 -25.45 15.45
N LEU A 280 4.53 -24.34 15.31
CA LEU A 280 4.51 -23.55 14.08
C LEU A 280 5.88 -22.91 13.74
N GLY A 281 6.71 -22.57 14.74
CA GLY A 281 8.11 -22.15 14.55
C GLY A 281 9.06 -23.23 14.02
N ARG A 282 8.54 -24.39 13.58
CA ARG A 282 9.28 -25.43 12.83
C ARG A 282 8.95 -25.44 11.33
N VAL A 283 8.02 -24.61 10.87
CA VAL A 283 7.59 -24.51 9.47
C VAL A 283 8.56 -23.59 8.72
N ASP A 284 9.19 -24.08 7.65
CA ASP A 284 9.81 -23.18 6.66
C ASP A 284 8.69 -22.51 5.85
N LEU A 285 8.52 -21.21 6.09
CA LEU A 285 7.50 -20.38 5.46
C LEU A 285 7.73 -20.25 3.94
N TYR A 286 8.97 -20.29 3.47
CA TYR A 286 9.28 -20.23 2.04
C TYR A 286 8.91 -21.54 1.33
N SER A 287 9.32 -22.68 1.89
CA SER A 287 8.85 -24.00 1.46
C SER A 287 7.31 -24.11 1.49
N LEU A 288 6.65 -23.61 2.54
CA LEU A 288 5.19 -23.62 2.66
C LEU A 288 4.50 -22.81 1.56
N VAL A 289 4.91 -21.56 1.32
CA VAL A 289 4.29 -20.71 0.26
C VAL A 289 4.47 -21.35 -1.11
N ARG A 290 5.67 -21.88 -1.41
CA ARG A 290 5.93 -22.62 -2.65
C ARG A 290 5.07 -23.90 -2.78
N LYS A 291 4.75 -24.55 -1.66
CA LYS A 291 3.80 -25.70 -1.59
C LYS A 291 2.33 -25.30 -1.67
N LEU A 292 1.97 -24.03 -1.51
CA LEU A 292 0.62 -23.50 -1.77
C LEU A 292 0.46 -23.08 -3.24
N GLU A 293 1.56 -22.77 -3.93
CA GLU A 293 1.57 -22.32 -5.33
C GLU A 293 1.62 -23.48 -6.34
N SER A 294 2.07 -24.67 -5.93
CA SER A 294 1.97 -25.87 -6.76
C SER A 294 0.52 -26.35 -6.90
N SER A 295 0.05 -26.56 -8.13
CA SER A 295 -1.27 -27.15 -8.44
C SER A 295 -1.52 -28.48 -7.74
N ASP A 296 -0.47 -29.31 -7.67
CA ASP A 296 -0.55 -30.72 -7.29
C ASP A 296 -0.85 -30.93 -5.81
N THR A 297 -0.62 -29.92 -4.96
CA THR A 297 -0.84 -29.97 -3.52
C THR A 297 -2.20 -29.41 -3.11
N THR A 298 -2.71 -28.41 -3.83
CA THR A 298 -3.92 -27.65 -3.49
C THR A 298 -5.16 -28.13 -4.24
N GLY A 299 -5.02 -28.60 -5.48
CA GLY A 299 -6.12 -29.11 -6.30
C GLY A 299 -7.07 -28.03 -6.84
N GLY A 300 -6.65 -26.76 -6.85
CA GLY A 300 -7.46 -25.62 -7.26
C GLY A 300 -6.60 -24.38 -7.55
N SER A 301 -7.17 -23.17 -7.43
CA SER A 301 -6.39 -21.93 -7.54
C SER A 301 -5.51 -21.73 -6.30
N ALA A 302 -4.23 -21.36 -6.51
CA ALA A 302 -3.31 -21.04 -5.43
C ALA A 302 -3.81 -19.88 -4.55
N GLU A 303 -4.48 -18.88 -5.13
CA GLU A 303 -5.06 -17.74 -4.41
C GLU A 303 -6.25 -18.16 -3.54
N GLU A 304 -7.09 -19.07 -4.06
CA GLU A 304 -8.20 -19.65 -3.30
C GLU A 304 -7.65 -20.46 -2.12
N ALA A 305 -6.66 -21.32 -2.35
CA ALA A 305 -5.98 -22.12 -1.33
C ALA A 305 -5.32 -21.25 -0.24
N LYS A 306 -4.60 -20.19 -0.62
CA LYS A 306 -4.03 -19.19 0.33
C LYS A 306 -5.14 -18.53 1.18
N SER A 307 -6.28 -18.18 0.57
CA SER A 307 -7.38 -17.49 1.26
C SER A 307 -8.18 -18.42 2.20
N GLU A 308 -8.39 -19.66 1.80
CA GLU A 308 -9.06 -20.69 2.58
C GLU A 308 -8.17 -21.16 3.72
N LEU A 309 -6.84 -21.23 3.53
CA LEU A 309 -5.90 -21.47 4.62
C LEU A 309 -6.03 -20.40 5.72
N ALA A 310 -6.00 -19.10 5.39
CA ALA A 310 -6.16 -18.04 6.38
C ALA A 310 -7.51 -18.12 7.11
N ALA A 311 -8.61 -18.36 6.39
CA ALA A 311 -9.95 -18.53 6.97
C ALA A 311 -10.08 -19.80 7.83
N ASN A 312 -9.40 -20.89 7.47
CA ASN A 312 -9.39 -22.14 8.20
C ASN A 312 -8.52 -22.04 9.46
N LEU A 313 -7.35 -21.40 9.40
CA LEU A 313 -6.49 -21.13 10.56
C LEU A 313 -7.24 -20.35 11.65
N PHE A 314 -7.99 -19.32 11.29
CA PHE A 314 -8.90 -18.61 12.20
C PHE A 314 -9.96 -19.55 12.81
N THR A 315 -10.56 -20.42 11.98
CA THR A 315 -11.66 -21.30 12.43
C THR A 315 -11.17 -22.39 13.40
N PHE A 316 -9.95 -22.91 13.22
CA PHE A 316 -9.39 -23.96 14.08
C PHE A 316 -8.67 -23.44 15.33
N LEU A 317 -8.29 -22.15 15.38
CA LEU A 317 -7.66 -21.49 16.52
C LEU A 317 -8.57 -20.41 17.14
N PRO A 318 -9.53 -20.78 18.00
CA PRO A 318 -10.42 -19.80 18.63
C PRO A 318 -9.69 -18.92 19.65
N VAL A 319 -10.18 -17.69 19.84
CA VAL A 319 -9.63 -16.64 20.73
C VAL A 319 -9.21 -17.17 22.12
N LYS A 320 -10.01 -18.04 22.73
CA LYS A 320 -9.76 -18.64 24.07
C LYS A 320 -8.53 -19.55 24.15
N VAL A 321 -7.99 -19.98 23.01
CA VAL A 321 -6.76 -20.79 22.88
C VAL A 321 -5.59 -19.87 22.53
N LEU A 322 -5.78 -18.94 21.59
CA LEU A 322 -4.80 -17.90 21.25
C LEU A 322 -4.36 -17.10 22.50
N SER A 323 -5.32 -16.72 23.36
CA SER A 323 -5.07 -16.01 24.62
C SER A 323 -4.33 -16.84 25.70
N ARG A 324 -4.00 -18.11 25.41
CA ARG A 324 -3.19 -18.99 26.28
C ARG A 324 -1.80 -19.28 25.71
N PHE A 325 -1.49 -18.81 24.50
CA PHE A 325 -0.16 -18.94 23.92
C PHE A 325 0.83 -18.03 24.63
N LYS A 326 2.07 -18.52 24.78
CA LYS A 326 3.20 -17.67 25.20
C LYS A 326 3.66 -16.85 23.99
N ASP A 327 4.62 -15.96 24.22
CA ASP A 327 5.01 -14.95 23.24
C ASP A 327 5.81 -15.52 22.05
N HIS A 328 6.35 -16.74 22.13
CA HIS A 328 6.96 -17.40 20.97
C HIS A 328 5.89 -17.85 19.97
N GLU A 329 4.88 -18.56 20.45
CA GLU A 329 3.91 -19.25 19.61
C GLU A 329 2.90 -18.26 19.00
N ARG A 330 2.67 -17.12 19.65
CA ARG A 330 2.01 -15.96 19.03
C ARG A 330 2.84 -15.37 17.88
N ARG A 331 4.16 -15.21 18.04
CA ARG A 331 5.05 -14.73 16.97
C ARG A 331 5.13 -15.72 15.79
N ASP A 332 5.24 -17.02 16.07
CA ASP A 332 5.24 -18.06 15.03
C ASP A 332 3.94 -18.05 14.21
N TYR A 333 2.80 -17.96 14.89
CA TYR A 333 1.49 -17.88 14.24
C TYR A 333 1.29 -16.57 13.45
N LEU A 334 1.77 -15.44 13.98
CA LEU A 334 1.80 -14.15 13.28
C LEU A 334 2.68 -14.20 12.02
N ASN A 335 3.87 -14.79 12.09
CA ASN A 335 4.77 -14.96 10.96
C ASN A 335 4.17 -15.89 9.89
N LEU A 336 3.47 -16.96 10.29
CA LEU A 336 2.72 -17.82 9.38
C LEU A 336 1.62 -17.05 8.64
N LEU A 337 0.79 -16.29 9.36
CA LEU A 337 -0.24 -15.46 8.73
C LEU A 337 0.36 -14.37 7.83
N ALA A 338 1.43 -13.72 8.28
CA ALA A 338 2.16 -12.71 7.51
C ALA A 338 2.70 -13.29 6.21
N ALA A 339 3.34 -14.47 6.22
CA ALA A 339 3.83 -15.13 5.01
C ALA A 339 2.71 -15.53 4.04
N VAL A 340 1.54 -15.92 4.55
CA VAL A 340 0.36 -16.16 3.70
C VAL A 340 -0.15 -14.85 3.08
N PHE A 341 -0.24 -13.77 3.85
CA PHE A 341 -0.69 -12.46 3.33
C PHE A 341 0.34 -11.77 2.39
N ASP A 342 1.63 -11.90 2.68
CA ASP A 342 2.76 -11.47 1.82
C ASP A 342 2.75 -12.16 0.44
N SER A 343 2.09 -13.32 0.33
CA SER A 343 2.02 -14.12 -0.90
C SER A 343 0.83 -13.80 -1.82
N PHE A 344 0.04 -12.76 -1.50
CA PHE A 344 -1.02 -12.25 -2.39
C PHE A 344 -0.56 -10.99 -3.13
N PRO A 345 -1.04 -10.75 -4.36
CA PRO A 345 -0.91 -9.44 -4.99
C PRO A 345 -1.70 -8.39 -4.18
N THR A 346 -1.27 -7.12 -4.29
CA THR A 346 -1.92 -5.99 -3.61
C THR A 346 -3.42 -5.90 -3.96
N GLY A 347 -4.27 -5.82 -2.93
CA GLY A 347 -5.72 -5.74 -3.10
C GLY A 347 -6.44 -7.05 -3.48
N ALA A 348 -5.78 -8.22 -3.42
CA ALA A 348 -6.40 -9.50 -3.78
C ALA A 348 -7.69 -9.85 -3.03
N LEU A 349 -7.87 -9.35 -1.80
CA LEU A 349 -9.02 -9.66 -0.94
C LEU A 349 -10.14 -8.61 -1.01
N ASP A 350 -9.93 -7.49 -1.70
CA ASP A 350 -10.93 -6.43 -1.84
C ASP A 350 -12.21 -6.94 -2.54
N PRO A 351 -13.38 -6.36 -2.22
CA PRO A 351 -14.60 -6.66 -2.96
C PRO A 351 -14.46 -6.19 -4.41
N ARG A 352 -14.65 -7.11 -5.37
CA ARG A 352 -14.77 -6.79 -6.80
C ARG A 352 -15.68 -5.58 -6.98
N LYS A 353 -15.11 -4.46 -7.44
CA LYS A 353 -15.90 -3.37 -8.02
C LYS A 353 -16.64 -3.99 -9.20
N SER A 354 -17.95 -4.19 -9.05
CA SER A 354 -18.80 -4.45 -10.21
C SER A 354 -18.59 -3.28 -11.16
N SER A 355 -18.12 -3.53 -12.38
CA SER A 355 -18.29 -2.58 -13.45
C SER A 355 -19.79 -2.30 -13.53
N VAL A 356 -20.19 -1.08 -13.14
CA VAL A 356 -21.57 -0.63 -13.30
C VAL A 356 -21.83 -0.78 -14.80
N GLY A 357 -22.74 -1.71 -15.13
CA GLY A 357 -22.90 -2.14 -16.51
C GLY A 357 -23.15 -0.92 -17.38
N LEU A 358 -22.39 -0.77 -18.46
CA LEU A 358 -22.60 0.30 -19.43
C LEU A 358 -23.97 0.05 -20.06
N ALA A 359 -24.99 0.67 -19.46
CA ALA A 359 -26.37 0.45 -19.82
C ALA A 359 -26.52 0.81 -21.29
N ARG A 360 -26.93 -0.17 -22.10
CA ARG A 360 -26.87 -0.12 -23.55
C ARG A 360 -27.97 0.77 -24.10
N ASN A 361 -27.85 2.07 -23.85
CA ASN A 361 -28.74 3.11 -24.33
C ASN A 361 -28.75 3.06 -25.86
N LYS A 362 -29.83 2.50 -26.38
CA LYS A 362 -30.05 2.30 -27.81
C LYS A 362 -30.62 3.59 -28.41
N THR A 363 -29.81 4.65 -28.40
CA THR A 363 -30.09 5.84 -29.21
C THR A 363 -30.07 5.48 -30.69
N ILE A 364 -30.83 6.24 -31.48
CA ILE A 364 -31.13 5.96 -32.89
C ILE A 364 -29.93 6.36 -33.76
N VAL A 365 -29.84 5.77 -34.96
CA VAL A 365 -28.81 6.06 -35.96
C VAL A 365 -29.35 7.10 -36.95
N ASP A 366 -28.68 8.23 -37.00
CA ASP A 366 -28.48 9.14 -38.13
C ASP A 366 -27.00 9.54 -37.98
N ASP A 367 -26.01 9.02 -38.71
CA ASP A 367 -25.77 8.97 -40.17
C ASP A 367 -25.47 10.37 -40.75
N ASP A 368 -24.19 10.78 -40.71
CA ASP A 368 -23.54 11.53 -41.82
C ASP A 368 -21.99 11.61 -41.67
N SER A 369 -21.32 11.34 -42.80
CA SER A 369 -19.93 11.64 -43.26
C SER A 369 -18.73 11.85 -42.30
N ASP A 370 -17.69 11.07 -42.59
CA ASP A 370 -16.27 11.45 -42.80
C ASP A 370 -15.48 12.26 -41.74
N THR A 371 -14.44 11.63 -41.16
CA THR A 371 -13.03 11.89 -41.58
C THR A 371 -12.02 10.92 -40.95
N ASP A 372 -10.93 10.65 -41.71
CA ASP A 372 -9.63 10.03 -41.41
C ASP A 372 -9.41 8.99 -40.28
N SER A 373 -8.72 7.91 -40.66
CA SER A 373 -8.38 6.77 -39.80
C SER A 373 -7.01 6.93 -39.10
N ASP A 374 -7.03 7.34 -37.82
CA ASP A 374 -5.87 7.16 -36.95
C ASP A 374 -5.78 5.71 -36.45
N VAL A 375 -4.55 5.16 -36.45
CA VAL A 375 -4.30 3.79 -35.98
C VAL A 375 -4.26 3.80 -34.46
N GLU A 376 -5.38 3.44 -33.83
CA GLU A 376 -5.47 3.26 -32.38
C GLU A 376 -4.52 2.13 -31.94
N MET A 377 -3.30 2.52 -31.53
CA MET A 377 -2.28 1.60 -31.06
C MET A 377 -2.77 0.97 -29.76
N THR A 378 -3.31 -0.24 -29.87
CA THR A 378 -4.02 -0.92 -28.80
C THR A 378 -3.07 -1.13 -27.63
N LEU A 379 -3.18 -0.28 -26.61
CA LEU A 379 -2.49 -0.48 -25.36
C LEU A 379 -2.91 -1.84 -24.82
N VAL A 380 -1.98 -2.78 -24.79
CA VAL A 380 -2.20 -4.10 -24.20
C VAL A 380 -2.44 -3.86 -22.72
N ALA A 381 -3.71 -3.72 -22.35
CA ALA A 381 -4.14 -3.57 -20.98
C ALA A 381 -3.60 -4.76 -20.21
N ALA A 382 -2.61 -4.50 -19.34
CA ALA A 382 -2.01 -5.53 -18.51
C ALA A 382 -3.14 -6.25 -17.79
N GLN A 383 -3.24 -7.57 -17.99
CA GLN A 383 -4.33 -8.37 -17.43
C GLN A 383 -4.38 -8.10 -15.93
N ALA A 384 -5.49 -7.49 -15.48
CA ALA A 384 -5.68 -7.21 -14.06
C ALA A 384 -5.46 -8.52 -13.29
N PRO A 385 -4.68 -8.51 -12.19
CA PRO A 385 -4.29 -9.72 -11.49
C PRO A 385 -5.53 -10.53 -11.14
N ALA A 386 -5.42 -11.86 -11.26
CA ALA A 386 -6.51 -12.74 -10.91
C ALA A 386 -6.97 -12.42 -9.48
N GLN A 387 -8.27 -12.19 -9.33
CA GLN A 387 -8.87 -11.96 -8.03
C GLN A 387 -9.58 -13.23 -7.59
N PRO A 388 -9.21 -13.85 -6.45
CA PRO A 388 -9.73 -15.14 -6.04
C PRO A 388 -11.27 -15.15 -6.01
N LEU A 389 -11.86 -16.27 -6.43
CA LEU A 389 -13.31 -16.49 -6.42
C LEU A 389 -13.77 -16.86 -4.99
N LEU A 390 -13.54 -15.95 -4.04
CA LEU A 390 -13.83 -16.13 -2.62
C LEU A 390 -15.30 -16.48 -2.38
N SER A 391 -15.54 -17.63 -1.73
CA SER A 391 -16.89 -17.99 -1.28
C SER A 391 -17.40 -16.95 -0.25
N PRO A 392 -18.71 -16.65 -0.20
CA PRO A 392 -19.25 -15.69 0.78
C PRO A 392 -19.06 -16.15 2.23
N ARG A 393 -18.97 -17.46 2.48
CA ARG A 393 -18.64 -18.02 3.81
C ARG A 393 -17.17 -17.83 4.17
N THR A 394 -16.30 -17.78 3.17
CA THR A 394 -14.85 -17.60 3.35
C THR A 394 -14.55 -16.12 3.55
N ARG A 395 -15.17 -15.22 2.76
CA ARG A 395 -15.15 -13.77 3.04
C ARG A 395 -15.61 -13.47 4.46
N LYS A 396 -16.77 -13.98 4.91
CA LYS A 396 -17.25 -13.72 6.29
C LYS A 396 -16.27 -14.19 7.38
N ARG A 397 -15.54 -15.31 7.17
CA ARG A 397 -14.51 -15.77 8.11
C ARG A 397 -13.24 -14.92 8.07
N LEU A 398 -12.84 -14.43 6.89
CA LEU A 398 -11.75 -13.47 6.76
C LEU A 398 -12.11 -12.12 7.40
N GLU A 399 -13.36 -11.67 7.31
CA GLU A 399 -13.82 -10.46 8.02
C GLU A 399 -13.70 -10.61 9.55
N GLN A 400 -13.90 -11.82 10.08
CA GLN A 400 -13.73 -12.11 11.52
C GLN A 400 -12.26 -12.11 11.98
N LEU A 401 -11.26 -12.23 11.08
CA LEU A 401 -9.85 -11.93 11.42
C LEU A 401 -9.64 -10.45 11.75
N THR A 402 -10.50 -9.55 11.26
CA THR A 402 -10.44 -8.10 11.51
C THR A 402 -11.27 -7.65 12.72
N ASP A 403 -11.91 -8.58 13.43
CA ASP A 403 -12.72 -8.29 14.62
C ASP A 403 -11.84 -7.86 15.81
N SER A 404 -12.25 -6.79 16.50
CA SER A 404 -11.50 -6.16 17.59
C SER A 404 -11.15 -7.15 18.71
N ALA A 405 -12.08 -8.06 19.05
CA ALA A 405 -11.83 -9.08 20.08
C ALA A 405 -10.72 -10.08 19.69
N TYR A 406 -10.58 -10.40 18.40
CA TYR A 406 -9.52 -11.25 17.89
C TYR A 406 -8.19 -10.50 17.82
N LEU A 407 -8.19 -9.27 17.27
CA LEU A 407 -6.99 -8.42 17.18
C LEU A 407 -6.41 -8.11 18.57
N THR A 408 -7.26 -7.88 19.58
CA THR A 408 -6.85 -7.72 20.98
C THR A 408 -6.07 -8.92 21.50
N ALA A 409 -6.60 -10.14 21.28
CA ALA A 409 -5.95 -11.38 21.73
C ALA A 409 -4.69 -11.75 20.92
N LEU A 410 -4.61 -11.28 19.68
CA LEU A 410 -3.47 -11.50 18.79
C LEU A 410 -2.27 -10.59 19.15
N ILE A 411 -2.51 -9.33 19.50
CA ILE A 411 -1.48 -8.36 19.92
C ILE A 411 -0.97 -8.69 21.34
N GLY A 412 -1.87 -9.06 22.26
CA GLY A 412 -1.49 -9.32 23.66
C GLY A 412 -1.00 -8.06 24.37
N SER A 413 0.10 -8.15 25.13
CA SER A 413 0.63 -7.04 25.93
C SER A 413 1.72 -6.20 25.25
N HIS A 414 2.37 -6.73 24.20
CA HIS A 414 3.53 -6.10 23.55
C HIS A 414 3.49 -6.31 22.03
N ALA A 415 3.75 -5.25 21.26
CA ALA A 415 3.74 -5.30 19.80
C ALA A 415 5.17 -5.56 19.25
N ASP A 416 5.49 -6.82 19.02
CA ASP A 416 6.75 -7.26 18.40
C ASP A 416 6.75 -7.04 16.88
N ALA A 417 7.93 -7.14 16.24
CA ALA A 417 8.08 -6.98 14.78
C ALA A 417 7.19 -7.93 13.96
N ALA A 418 6.83 -9.11 14.49
CA ALA A 418 5.88 -10.04 13.86
C ALA A 418 4.44 -9.48 13.81
N VAL A 419 4.03 -8.71 14.83
CA VAL A 419 2.75 -7.98 14.84
C VAL A 419 2.76 -6.90 13.76
N CYS A 420 3.87 -6.17 13.67
CA CYS A 420 4.07 -5.12 12.66
C CYS A 420 4.01 -5.70 11.24
N ARG A 421 4.74 -6.80 10.97
CA ARG A 421 4.70 -7.51 9.68
C ARG A 421 3.29 -7.97 9.35
N PHE A 422 2.63 -8.71 10.25
CA PHE A 422 1.27 -9.21 10.05
C PHE A 422 0.28 -8.12 9.60
N PHE A 423 0.23 -6.99 10.30
CA PHE A 423 -0.70 -5.91 9.94
C PHE A 423 -0.35 -5.26 8.61
N VAL A 424 0.93 -5.07 8.32
CA VAL A 424 1.37 -4.46 7.05
C VAL A 424 1.11 -5.40 5.86
N SER A 425 1.36 -6.71 6.01
CA SER A 425 0.97 -7.73 5.02
C SER A 425 -0.55 -7.79 4.82
N LEU A 426 -1.33 -7.72 5.91
CA LEU A 426 -2.80 -7.69 5.87
C LEU A 426 -3.34 -6.44 5.15
N TRP A 427 -2.76 -5.26 5.38
CA TRP A 427 -3.12 -4.02 4.68
C TRP A 427 -2.72 -4.03 3.20
N SER A 428 -1.66 -4.76 2.83
CA SER A 428 -1.27 -5.01 1.43
C SER A 428 -2.30 -5.88 0.71
N ALA A 429 -2.67 -7.02 1.31
CA ALA A 429 -3.64 -7.95 0.73
C ALA A 429 -5.08 -7.43 0.75
N TRP A 430 -5.44 -6.57 1.72
CA TRP A 430 -6.80 -6.08 1.94
C TRP A 430 -6.89 -4.57 2.29
N PRO A 431 -6.58 -3.66 1.34
CA PRO A 431 -6.62 -2.21 1.55
C PRO A 431 -7.97 -1.69 2.08
N THR A 432 -9.11 -2.21 1.61
CA THR A 432 -10.44 -1.74 2.06
C THR A 432 -10.76 -2.00 3.53
N ARG A 433 -9.98 -2.83 4.24
CA ARG A 433 -10.11 -3.05 5.69
C ARG A 433 -9.03 -2.34 6.52
N LYS A 434 -8.13 -1.56 5.90
CA LYS A 434 -7.07 -0.79 6.58
C LYS A 434 -7.64 0.12 7.67
N ASP A 435 -8.58 0.99 7.33
CA ASP A 435 -9.09 1.99 8.28
C ASP A 435 -9.93 1.36 9.41
N ALA A 436 -10.66 0.28 9.11
CA ALA A 436 -11.41 -0.49 10.10
C ALA A 436 -10.49 -1.22 11.10
N THR A 437 -9.40 -1.83 10.63
CA THR A 437 -8.40 -2.49 11.50
C THR A 437 -7.59 -1.47 12.30
N LEU A 438 -7.25 -0.31 11.71
CA LEU A 438 -6.65 0.81 12.44
C LEU A 438 -7.58 1.35 13.53
N ALA A 439 -8.87 1.56 13.23
CA ALA A 439 -9.86 1.98 14.24
C ALA A 439 -9.98 0.96 15.38
N ALA A 440 -9.99 -0.35 15.07
CA ALA A 440 -9.99 -1.40 16.08
C ALA A 440 -8.72 -1.40 16.96
N ILE A 441 -7.54 -1.14 16.39
CA ILE A 441 -6.30 -0.96 17.16
C ILE A 441 -6.38 0.28 18.06
N LEU A 442 -6.88 1.41 17.55
CA LEU A 442 -7.00 2.64 18.33
C LEU A 442 -8.05 2.54 19.46
N ALA A 443 -9.07 1.69 19.29
CA ALA A 443 -10.09 1.39 20.30
C ALA A 443 -9.64 0.35 21.35
N LEU A 444 -8.41 -0.17 21.30
CA LEU A 444 -7.90 -1.14 22.28
C LEU A 444 -7.93 -0.57 23.71
N PRO A 445 -8.56 -1.26 24.70
CA PRO A 445 -8.68 -0.76 26.05
C PRO A 445 -7.34 -0.37 26.69
N THR A 446 -7.23 0.90 27.08
CA THR A 446 -6.17 1.36 27.97
C THR A 446 -6.44 0.76 29.36
N GLY A 447 -5.68 -0.26 29.72
CA GLY A 447 -5.67 -0.79 31.10
C GLY A 447 -5.28 0.29 32.12
N ALA A 448 -5.44 0.02 33.41
CA ALA A 448 -5.31 0.99 34.50
C ALA A 448 -3.87 1.53 34.78
N GLY A 449 -2.99 1.52 33.77
CA GLY A 449 -1.66 2.14 33.79
C GLY A 449 -1.25 2.57 32.37
N ALA A 450 -0.32 3.52 32.27
CA ALA A 450 0.09 4.22 31.04
C ALA A 450 0.94 3.38 30.06
N THR A 451 0.58 2.10 29.90
CA THR A 451 1.23 1.06 29.09
C THR A 451 0.23 0.17 28.32
N GLY A 452 -1.08 0.27 28.57
CA GLY A 452 -2.11 -0.46 27.81
C GLY A 452 -2.63 0.28 26.57
N GLY A 453 -3.25 -0.46 25.65
CA GLY A 453 -3.88 0.10 24.44
C GLY A 453 -2.91 0.61 23.37
N ALA A 454 -3.44 1.30 22.34
CA ALA A 454 -2.66 1.81 21.20
C ALA A 454 -1.48 2.72 21.59
N TYR A 455 -1.65 3.50 22.65
CA TYR A 455 -0.60 4.37 23.20
C TYR A 455 0.61 3.57 23.69
N GLY A 456 0.37 2.40 24.30
CA GLY A 456 1.42 1.45 24.68
C GLY A 456 2.12 0.82 23.47
N ILE A 457 1.37 0.48 22.42
CA ILE A 457 1.89 -0.07 21.16
C ILE A 457 2.86 0.91 20.49
N VAL A 458 2.42 2.15 20.24
CA VAL A 458 3.23 3.21 19.61
C VAL A 458 4.53 3.48 20.39
N LYS A 459 4.40 3.66 21.72
CA LYS A 459 5.52 3.91 22.63
C LYS A 459 6.49 2.72 22.72
N GLY A 460 5.98 1.49 22.68
CA GLY A 460 6.76 0.26 22.70
C GLY A 460 7.57 0.05 21.41
N ILE A 461 6.93 0.16 20.24
CA ILE A 461 7.59 0.01 18.94
C ILE A 461 8.64 1.11 18.73
N TRP A 462 8.30 2.36 19.03
CA TRP A 462 9.26 3.46 18.94
C TRP A 462 10.47 3.24 19.84
N ARG A 463 10.29 3.02 21.15
CA ARG A 463 11.41 2.96 22.09
C ARG A 463 12.20 1.64 22.02
N GLY A 464 11.54 0.53 21.71
CA GLY A 464 12.12 -0.81 21.72
C GLY A 464 12.69 -1.28 20.38
N GLN A 465 12.09 -0.88 19.25
CA GLN A 465 12.47 -1.38 17.92
C GLN A 465 13.10 -0.29 17.04
N ILE A 466 12.52 0.91 16.95
CA ILE A 466 12.94 1.92 15.95
C ILE A 466 14.03 2.85 16.49
N ARG A 467 13.88 3.40 17.70
CA ARG A 467 14.85 4.33 18.31
C ARG A 467 16.29 3.76 18.39
N PRO A 468 16.52 2.46 18.68
CA PRO A 468 17.88 1.90 18.63
C PRO A 468 18.51 1.85 17.23
N ILE A 469 17.70 1.74 16.17
CA ILE A 469 18.14 1.60 14.77
C ILE A 469 18.07 2.92 13.98
N VAL A 470 17.65 4.04 14.59
CA VAL A 470 17.59 5.35 13.94
C VAL A 470 18.92 5.71 13.25
N GLY A 471 20.06 5.41 13.88
CA GLY A 471 21.39 5.65 13.30
C GLY A 471 21.74 4.84 12.04
N THR A 472 20.95 3.83 11.66
CA THR A 472 21.09 3.09 10.39
C THR A 472 20.02 3.46 9.36
N LEU A 473 18.88 4.01 9.82
CA LEU A 473 17.80 4.54 8.98
C LEU A 473 18.12 5.95 8.48
N GLY A 474 18.69 6.81 9.33
CA GLY A 474 19.10 8.17 9.00
C GLY A 474 19.27 9.06 10.24
N ASP A 475 20.45 9.65 10.36
CA ASP A 475 20.76 10.78 11.26
C ASP A 475 20.11 12.10 10.81
N GLY A 476 19.78 12.20 9.52
CA GLY A 476 19.21 13.36 8.87
C GLY A 476 20.23 14.24 8.14
N ALA A 477 21.52 14.09 8.43
CA ALA A 477 22.61 14.86 7.84
C ALA A 477 23.06 14.33 6.45
N GLY A 478 22.15 13.68 5.72
CA GLY A 478 22.39 13.02 4.43
C GLY A 478 23.23 11.73 4.49
N GLN A 479 24.21 11.65 5.40
CA GLN A 479 25.23 10.59 5.45
C GLN A 479 24.76 9.25 6.04
N GLY A 480 23.67 9.23 6.84
CA GLY A 480 23.34 8.07 7.66
C GLY A 480 22.60 6.88 7.01
N THR A 481 22.03 6.99 5.80
CA THR A 481 21.05 5.99 5.29
C THR A 481 21.67 4.74 4.67
N LYS A 482 22.59 4.07 5.38
CA LYS A 482 23.35 2.90 4.88
C LYS A 482 22.46 1.77 4.32
N ALA A 483 21.27 1.59 4.88
CA ALA A 483 20.28 0.59 4.43
C ALA A 483 19.62 0.93 3.07
N LEU A 484 19.68 2.19 2.61
CA LEU A 484 19.31 2.59 1.25
C LEU A 484 20.53 2.68 0.32
N ASP A 485 21.72 3.00 0.85
CA ASP A 485 22.95 3.08 0.04
C ASP A 485 23.36 1.71 -0.56
N SER A 486 23.11 0.60 0.13
CA SER A 486 23.28 -0.75 -0.46
C SER A 486 22.27 -1.04 -1.58
N LEU A 487 21.03 -0.53 -1.46
CA LEU A 487 19.96 -0.70 -2.45
C LEU A 487 20.16 0.18 -3.70
N VAL A 488 20.62 1.42 -3.54
CA VAL A 488 21.00 2.31 -4.65
C VAL A 488 22.17 1.70 -5.44
N GLY A 489 23.16 1.16 -4.71
CA GLY A 489 24.34 0.55 -5.28
C GLY A 489 25.41 1.57 -5.70
N LYS A 490 26.68 1.17 -5.64
CA LYS A 490 27.80 1.99 -6.12
C LYS A 490 27.75 2.07 -7.65
N SER A 491 27.21 3.16 -8.20
CA SER A 491 27.09 3.42 -9.64
C SER A 491 28.43 3.75 -10.33
N THR A 492 29.49 3.00 -10.01
CA THR A 492 30.84 3.14 -10.55
C THR A 492 31.31 1.82 -11.18
N MET A 493 31.18 1.73 -12.51
CA MET A 493 31.93 0.80 -13.38
C MET A 493 31.80 -0.71 -13.10
N LEU A 494 30.64 -1.31 -13.38
CA LEU A 494 30.54 -2.76 -13.70
C LEU A 494 29.58 -3.01 -14.89
N PRO A 495 29.74 -4.12 -15.65
CA PRO A 495 28.95 -4.39 -16.85
C PRO A 495 27.48 -4.75 -16.61
N HIS A 496 26.65 -4.58 -17.64
CA HIS A 496 25.18 -4.67 -17.58
C HIS A 496 24.58 -6.01 -17.11
N ASP A 497 25.30 -7.13 -17.26
CA ASP A 497 24.71 -8.47 -17.07
C ASP A 497 24.53 -8.87 -15.58
N CYS A 498 24.99 -8.06 -14.62
CA CYS A 498 24.92 -8.35 -13.19
C CYS A 498 23.73 -7.67 -12.45
N MET A 499 22.72 -7.20 -13.18
CA MET A 499 21.65 -6.35 -12.61
C MET A 499 20.47 -7.11 -11.97
N LEU A 500 20.46 -8.45 -12.00
CA LEU A 500 19.35 -9.31 -11.56
C LEU A 500 19.67 -10.21 -10.36
N THR A 501 20.90 -10.17 -9.83
CA THR A 501 21.42 -11.15 -8.86
C THR A 501 22.05 -10.54 -7.61
N CYS A 502 21.98 -9.22 -7.43
CA CYS A 502 22.30 -8.58 -6.14
C CYS A 502 21.24 -8.96 -5.10
N GLY A 503 21.53 -9.99 -4.30
CA GLY A 503 20.72 -10.36 -3.14
C GLY A 503 20.59 -9.19 -2.17
N LEU A 504 19.42 -9.06 -1.56
CA LEU A 504 19.15 -8.06 -0.52
C LEU A 504 19.88 -8.46 0.76
N ASP A 505 20.48 -7.51 1.48
CA ASP A 505 21.11 -7.79 2.77
C ASP A 505 20.03 -8.12 3.83
N ASP A 506 19.89 -9.39 4.20
CA ASP A 506 18.96 -9.90 5.24
C ASP A 506 18.99 -9.07 6.54
N SER A 507 20.16 -8.50 6.87
CA SER A 507 20.35 -7.59 8.01
C SER A 507 19.38 -6.40 8.06
N THR A 508 18.80 -6.01 6.91
CA THR A 508 17.85 -4.89 6.80
C THR A 508 16.37 -5.32 6.85
N GLU A 509 16.06 -6.62 6.74
CA GLU A 509 14.68 -7.13 6.67
C GLU A 509 13.86 -6.72 7.90
N SER A 510 14.46 -6.83 9.09
CA SER A 510 13.80 -6.55 10.37
C SER A 510 13.47 -5.07 10.61
N LEU A 511 14.06 -4.14 9.83
CA LEU A 511 13.96 -2.69 10.07
C LEU A 511 12.66 -2.10 9.51
N TRP A 512 12.18 -2.62 8.37
CA TRP A 512 11.08 -2.02 7.61
C TRP A 512 9.68 -2.27 8.20
N PRO A 513 9.30 -3.48 8.64
CA PRO A 513 7.95 -3.72 9.15
C PRO A 513 7.57 -2.83 10.36
N PRO A 514 8.44 -2.64 11.38
CA PRO A 514 8.15 -1.72 12.49
C PRO A 514 8.02 -0.27 12.03
N LEU A 515 8.91 0.20 11.15
CA LEU A 515 8.92 1.57 10.64
C LEU A 515 7.65 1.89 9.85
N VAL A 516 7.26 1.01 8.93
CA VAL A 516 6.05 1.16 8.11
C VAL A 516 4.79 1.10 8.97
N PHE A 517 4.71 0.14 9.90
CA PHE A 517 3.57 0.01 10.81
C PHE A 517 3.42 1.25 11.72
N LEU A 518 4.51 1.73 12.33
CA LEU A 518 4.47 2.93 13.17
C LEU A 518 4.06 4.17 12.35
N THR A 519 4.60 4.31 11.14
CA THR A 519 4.28 5.43 10.25
C THR A 519 2.78 5.49 9.96
N VAL A 520 2.19 4.37 9.50
CA VAL A 520 0.76 4.29 9.18
C VAL A 520 -0.12 4.48 10.41
N LEU A 521 0.22 3.84 11.54
CA LEU A 521 -0.56 3.94 12.79
C LEU A 521 -0.53 5.36 13.37
N TYR A 522 0.65 5.99 13.41
CA TYR A 522 0.81 7.31 14.00
C TYR A 522 0.20 8.42 13.13
N THR A 523 0.26 8.32 11.78
CA THR A 523 -0.51 9.20 10.89
C THR A 523 -2.01 9.17 11.23
N ASN A 524 -2.60 7.99 11.44
CA ASN A 524 -4.01 7.88 11.77
C ASN A 524 -4.36 8.43 13.17
N MET A 525 -3.45 8.31 14.14
CA MET A 525 -3.59 9.01 15.43
C MET A 525 -3.54 10.53 15.25
N LEU A 526 -2.59 11.06 14.48
CA LEU A 526 -2.45 12.50 14.25
C LEU A 526 -3.63 13.12 13.49
N ARG A 527 -4.45 12.33 12.77
CA ARG A 527 -5.71 12.79 12.16
C ARG A 527 -6.85 13.01 13.17
N THR A 528 -6.81 12.38 14.36
CA THR A 528 -7.89 12.45 15.38
C THR A 528 -7.46 13.13 16.70
N MET A 529 -6.16 13.26 16.94
CA MET A 529 -5.54 13.94 18.06
C MET A 529 -5.72 15.47 17.97
N SER A 530 -6.11 16.15 19.05
CA SER A 530 -6.12 17.63 19.05
C SER A 530 -4.70 18.20 19.15
N ASP A 531 -4.51 19.51 19.01
CA ASP A 531 -3.19 20.10 19.29
C ASP A 531 -2.89 20.11 20.79
N ASP A 532 -3.88 20.34 21.66
CA ASP A 532 -3.69 20.28 23.12
C ASP A 532 -3.28 18.89 23.61
N GLU A 533 -3.86 17.84 23.03
CA GLU A 533 -3.52 16.43 23.27
C GLU A 533 -2.11 16.07 22.73
N PHE A 534 -1.68 16.72 21.65
CA PHE A 534 -0.34 16.55 21.08
C PHE A 534 0.75 17.26 21.90
N PHE A 535 0.44 18.44 22.46
CA PHE A 535 1.36 19.29 23.21
C PHE A 535 1.28 19.15 24.74
N SER A 536 0.39 18.32 25.28
CA SER A 536 0.24 18.10 26.72
C SER A 536 1.55 17.57 27.35
N THR A 537 2.22 18.40 28.14
CA THR A 537 3.46 18.01 28.83
C THR A 537 3.17 17.01 29.95
N GLN A 538 3.92 15.91 30.01
CA GLN A 538 3.79 14.83 31.01
C GLN A 538 4.22 15.23 32.45
N ILE A 539 4.14 16.52 32.79
CA ILE A 539 4.68 17.12 34.02
C ILE A 539 3.57 17.91 34.73
N GLY A 540 3.17 17.47 35.91
CA GLY A 540 2.56 18.34 36.93
C GLY A 540 1.03 18.37 37.08
N GLN A 541 0.24 17.59 36.35
CA GLN A 541 -1.23 17.55 36.55
C GLN A 541 -1.69 16.46 37.54
N THR A 542 -2.76 16.76 38.27
CA THR A 542 -3.35 15.89 39.31
C THR A 542 -4.10 14.69 38.71
N PRO A 543 -4.23 13.56 39.44
CA PRO A 543 -4.62 12.27 38.87
C PRO A 543 -6.09 12.12 38.43
N GLN A 544 -6.88 13.20 38.40
CA GLN A 544 -8.31 13.17 38.05
C GLN A 544 -8.59 13.41 36.56
N THR A 545 -7.72 14.14 35.85
CA THR A 545 -7.85 14.42 34.41
C THR A 545 -7.03 13.47 33.55
N GLN A 546 -7.35 12.17 33.60
CA GLN A 546 -6.93 11.21 32.59
C GLN A 546 -7.73 11.44 31.28
N SER A 547 -7.34 12.46 30.53
CA SER A 547 -7.56 12.51 29.08
C SER A 547 -6.45 11.71 28.38
N ALA A 548 -6.65 11.35 27.11
CA ALA A 548 -5.55 10.88 26.29
C ALA A 548 -4.45 11.96 26.17
N GLN A 549 -3.21 11.52 25.95
CA GLN A 549 -2.02 12.35 25.77
C GLN A 549 -1.16 11.73 24.67
N ASN A 550 -0.38 12.54 23.94
CA ASN A 550 0.58 12.07 22.94
C ASN A 550 1.44 10.90 23.47
N PRO A 551 1.47 9.72 22.81
CA PRO A 551 2.23 8.56 23.27
C PRO A 551 3.76 8.78 23.20
N LEU A 552 4.20 9.74 22.38
CA LEU A 552 5.58 10.16 22.19
C LEU A 552 5.75 11.58 22.76
N SER A 553 6.89 11.89 23.38
CA SER A 553 7.19 13.31 23.71
C SER A 553 7.43 14.11 22.43
N THR A 554 7.25 15.42 22.47
CA THR A 554 7.58 16.31 21.33
C THR A 554 9.02 16.13 20.83
N SER A 555 9.96 15.84 21.74
CA SER A 555 11.35 15.48 21.42
C SER A 555 11.50 14.11 20.73
N GLU A 556 10.68 13.12 21.09
CA GLU A 556 10.63 11.82 20.39
C GLU A 556 9.98 11.95 19.01
N VAL A 557 8.93 12.77 18.87
CA VAL A 557 8.30 13.08 17.57
C VAL A 557 9.26 13.82 16.64
N ALA A 558 10.01 14.81 17.15
CA ALA A 558 11.04 15.48 16.38
C ALA A 558 12.14 14.50 15.92
N HIS A 559 12.62 13.62 16.80
CA HIS A 559 13.62 12.62 16.44
C HIS A 559 13.10 11.64 15.36
N PHE A 560 11.85 11.16 15.49
CA PHE A 560 11.22 10.30 14.48
C PHE A 560 11.05 11.03 13.13
N GLY A 561 10.56 12.27 13.16
CA GLY A 561 10.42 13.12 11.97
C GLY A 561 11.74 13.32 11.23
N ARG A 562 12.84 13.61 11.95
CA ARG A 562 14.16 13.83 11.34
C ARG A 562 14.66 12.61 10.56
N SER A 563 14.49 11.42 11.12
CA SER A 563 14.96 10.16 10.53
C SER A 563 14.06 9.68 9.39
N LEU A 564 12.73 9.79 9.55
CA LEU A 564 11.78 9.49 8.48
C LEU A 564 11.98 10.45 7.28
N LEU A 565 12.30 11.72 7.53
CA LEU A 565 12.67 12.68 6.49
C LEU A 565 13.93 12.25 5.73
N GLY A 566 14.94 11.74 6.42
CA GLY A 566 16.14 11.17 5.80
C GLY A 566 15.80 10.05 4.81
N VAL A 567 14.94 9.11 5.23
CA VAL A 567 14.45 8.02 4.37
C VAL A 567 13.64 8.54 3.19
N VAL A 568 12.60 9.36 3.43
CA VAL A 568 11.68 9.85 2.39
C VAL A 568 12.39 10.73 1.36
N PHE A 569 13.30 11.62 1.78
CA PHE A 569 14.08 12.48 0.89
C PHE A 569 14.97 11.65 -0.07
N ARG A 570 15.67 10.62 0.45
CA ARG A 570 16.43 9.67 -0.38
C ARG A 570 15.52 8.89 -1.34
N LEU A 571 14.32 8.50 -0.91
CA LEU A 571 13.33 7.80 -1.76
C LEU A 571 12.75 8.67 -2.88
N TYR A 572 12.64 10.00 -2.70
CA TYR A 572 12.34 10.91 -3.80
C TYR A 572 13.53 11.01 -4.76
N LEU A 573 14.74 11.33 -4.27
CA LEU A 573 15.95 11.51 -5.11
C LEU A 573 16.25 10.31 -6.04
N HIS A 574 15.93 9.09 -5.62
CA HIS A 574 16.18 7.86 -6.38
C HIS A 574 14.90 7.14 -6.86
N GLU A 575 13.77 7.86 -6.98
CA GLU A 575 12.47 7.30 -7.38
C GLU A 575 12.56 6.36 -8.60
N ALA A 576 13.22 6.79 -9.67
CA ALA A 576 13.34 6.03 -10.92
C ALA A 576 14.08 4.68 -10.79
N VAL A 577 14.79 4.43 -9.69
CA VAL A 577 15.59 3.22 -9.46
C VAL A 577 15.04 2.37 -8.29
N ILE A 578 14.42 3.00 -7.29
CA ILE A 578 13.95 2.33 -6.06
C ILE A 578 12.43 2.12 -6.03
N SER A 579 11.61 3.03 -6.58
CA SER A 579 10.16 3.08 -6.31
C SER A 579 9.40 1.78 -6.62
N THR A 580 9.80 1.07 -7.68
CA THR A 580 9.21 -0.21 -8.12
C THR A 580 9.80 -1.44 -7.43
N ARG A 581 10.88 -1.29 -6.64
CA ARG A 581 11.49 -2.40 -5.89
C ARG A 581 10.64 -2.75 -4.67
N ARG A 582 10.58 -4.05 -4.37
CA ARG A 582 9.97 -4.58 -3.15
C ARG A 582 10.80 -4.21 -1.92
N VAL A 583 10.12 -4.00 -0.79
CA VAL A 583 10.76 -3.66 0.49
C VAL A 583 11.18 -4.95 1.21
N PRO A 584 12.42 -5.08 1.70
CA PRO A 584 12.83 -6.25 2.48
C PRO A 584 11.87 -6.50 3.66
N GLY A 585 11.33 -7.73 3.73
CA GLY A 585 10.44 -8.17 4.82
C GLY A 585 8.96 -7.88 4.65
N LEU A 586 8.54 -7.26 3.54
CA LEU A 586 7.15 -6.88 3.26
C LEU A 586 6.79 -7.28 1.82
N GLY A 587 6.01 -8.35 1.65
CA GLY A 587 5.95 -9.17 0.41
C GLY A 587 5.82 -8.40 -0.91
N ASP A 588 4.62 -7.91 -1.20
CA ASP A 588 4.28 -7.19 -2.44
C ASP A 588 4.35 -5.64 -2.30
N ILE A 589 4.79 -5.13 -1.14
CA ILE A 589 4.91 -3.68 -0.90
C ILE A 589 6.16 -3.13 -1.56
N ASN A 590 6.00 -2.02 -2.28
CA ASN A 590 7.10 -1.30 -2.93
C ASN A 590 7.51 -0.04 -2.15
N PHE A 591 8.70 0.50 -2.46
CA PHE A 591 9.20 1.72 -1.82
C PHE A 591 8.40 2.98 -2.20
N GLY A 592 7.63 2.98 -3.29
CA GLY A 592 6.69 4.04 -3.62
C GLY A 592 5.61 4.24 -2.53
N MET A 593 5.00 3.14 -2.09
CA MET A 593 3.99 3.14 -1.00
C MET A 593 4.59 3.61 0.34
N VAL A 594 5.82 3.17 0.66
CA VAL A 594 6.54 3.61 1.88
C VAL A 594 6.85 5.10 1.83
N ARG A 595 7.25 5.63 0.68
CA ARG A 595 7.45 7.07 0.45
C ARG A 595 6.15 7.84 0.65
N GLU A 596 5.03 7.38 0.09
CA GLU A 596 3.72 8.04 0.22
C GLU A 596 3.25 8.13 1.68
N TRP A 597 3.26 7.01 2.42
CA TRP A 597 2.88 7.00 3.84
C TRP A 597 3.86 7.81 4.70
N GLY A 598 5.15 7.82 4.36
CA GLY A 598 6.16 8.66 5.01
C GLY A 598 5.91 10.15 4.78
N THR A 599 5.60 10.55 3.54
CA THR A 599 5.24 11.93 3.18
C THR A 599 3.99 12.40 3.94
N GLU A 600 2.93 11.60 4.01
CA GLU A 600 1.73 11.94 4.80
C GLU A 600 2.07 12.23 6.26
N LEU A 601 2.91 11.40 6.89
CA LEU A 601 3.30 11.60 8.28
C LEU A 601 4.15 12.85 8.45
N LEU A 602 5.15 13.06 7.59
CA LEU A 602 6.03 14.23 7.66
C LEU A 602 5.26 15.54 7.46
N GLN A 603 4.32 15.58 6.51
CA GLN A 603 3.39 16.71 6.34
C GLN A 603 2.55 16.93 7.61
N SER A 604 2.00 15.86 8.20
CA SER A 604 1.17 15.93 9.42
C SER A 604 1.94 16.43 10.66
N ILE A 605 3.23 16.07 10.79
CA ILE A 605 4.09 16.54 11.88
C ILE A 605 4.55 17.99 11.63
N CYS A 606 4.99 18.30 10.40
CA CYS A 606 5.41 19.65 10.01
C CYS A 606 4.28 20.68 10.18
N LEU A 607 3.04 20.32 9.83
CA LEU A 607 1.83 21.13 10.00
C LEU A 607 1.45 21.39 11.48
N ARG A 608 1.96 20.60 12.44
CA ARG A 608 1.85 20.90 13.87
C ARG A 608 2.98 21.80 14.37
N ASP A 609 4.20 21.56 13.91
CA ASP A 609 5.37 22.42 14.18
C ASP A 609 5.23 23.83 13.59
N SER A 610 4.51 23.98 12.46
CA SER A 610 4.17 25.28 11.87
C SER A 610 3.00 25.99 12.59
N ARG A 611 2.19 25.31 13.41
CA ARG A 611 1.26 25.98 14.34
C ARG A 611 1.97 26.34 15.65
N ARG A 612 2.60 25.39 16.32
CA ARG A 612 3.39 25.61 17.55
C ARG A 612 4.73 24.90 17.44
N LYS A 613 5.81 25.69 17.35
CA LYS A 613 7.18 25.19 17.19
C LYS A 613 7.59 24.29 18.37
N PHE A 614 8.15 23.13 18.03
CA PHE A 614 8.74 22.20 19.00
C PHE A 614 10.02 21.52 18.47
N THR A 615 10.30 21.66 17.16
CA THR A 615 11.58 21.28 16.55
C THR A 615 12.59 22.42 16.66
N PRO A 616 13.91 22.13 16.71
CA PRO A 616 14.95 23.17 16.68
C PRO A 616 15.04 23.85 15.29
N GLU A 617 15.75 24.97 15.23
CA GLU A 617 16.01 25.65 13.95
C GLU A 617 16.77 24.74 12.97
N GLY A 618 16.50 24.90 11.67
CA GLY A 618 17.05 24.07 10.60
C GLY A 618 16.61 22.60 10.60
N HIS A 619 15.80 22.13 11.56
CA HIS A 619 15.45 20.71 11.74
C HIS A 619 14.94 20.02 10.46
N TRP A 620 14.10 20.70 9.69
CA TRP A 620 13.50 20.15 8.48
C TRP A 620 14.42 20.23 7.24
N LEU A 621 15.49 21.02 7.27
CA LEU A 621 16.28 21.31 6.06
C LEU A 621 17.15 20.11 5.65
N MET A 622 17.16 19.83 4.35
CA MET A 622 17.85 18.69 3.71
C MET A 622 18.69 19.10 2.49
N VAL A 623 18.73 20.38 2.16
CA VAL A 623 19.16 20.90 0.85
C VAL A 623 20.22 21.97 1.02
N ASP A 624 21.43 21.67 0.55
CA ASP A 624 22.53 22.64 0.46
C ASP A 624 22.34 23.62 -0.71
N ALA A 625 23.06 24.74 -0.68
CA ALA A 625 23.06 25.76 -1.75
C ALA A 625 23.57 25.23 -3.13
N SER A 626 24.01 23.99 -3.23
CA SER A 626 24.25 23.29 -4.51
C SER A 626 22.96 22.63 -5.03
N ASP A 627 22.32 21.79 -4.22
CA ASP A 627 21.07 21.12 -4.58
C ASP A 627 19.90 22.10 -4.75
N ALA A 628 19.87 23.20 -4.00
CA ALA A 628 18.92 24.30 -4.19
C ALA A 628 18.85 24.74 -5.66
N ARG A 629 20.00 25.03 -6.28
CA ARG A 629 20.09 25.44 -7.69
C ARG A 629 19.66 24.33 -8.66
N GLN A 630 19.90 23.07 -8.31
CA GLN A 630 19.46 21.92 -9.12
C GLN A 630 17.94 21.69 -9.02
N ILE A 631 17.33 21.94 -7.86
CA ILE A 631 15.88 21.91 -7.65
C ILE A 631 15.21 23.04 -8.44
N CYS A 632 15.76 24.27 -8.40
CA CYS A 632 15.25 25.38 -9.22
C CYS A 632 15.28 25.04 -10.72
N ALA A 633 16.40 24.50 -11.22
CA ALA A 633 16.53 24.09 -12.61
C ALA A 633 15.56 22.95 -13.00
N ALA A 634 15.37 21.95 -12.13
CA ALA A 634 14.41 20.87 -12.33
C ALA A 634 12.96 21.38 -12.42
N ALA A 635 12.57 22.25 -11.48
CA ALA A 635 11.22 22.77 -11.32
C ALA A 635 10.77 23.66 -12.49
N LEU A 636 11.71 24.35 -13.15
CA LEU A 636 11.45 25.14 -14.36
C LEU A 636 11.27 24.26 -15.61
N LEU A 637 12.06 23.19 -15.74
CA LEU A 637 12.05 22.30 -16.90
C LEU A 637 10.77 21.44 -16.97
N GLU A 638 10.29 20.90 -15.85
CA GLU A 638 8.99 20.19 -15.84
C GLU A 638 7.81 21.14 -16.16
N ASP A 639 7.91 22.41 -15.79
CA ASP A 639 6.91 23.44 -16.11
C ASP A 639 6.99 23.88 -17.60
N GLU A 640 8.08 23.61 -18.33
CA GLU A 640 8.12 23.74 -19.79
C GLU A 640 7.38 22.58 -20.47
N GLU A 641 7.69 21.34 -20.08
CA GLU A 641 7.03 20.13 -20.61
C GLU A 641 5.51 20.12 -20.31
N SER A 642 5.11 20.57 -19.12
CA SER A 642 3.70 20.68 -18.72
C SER A 642 2.90 21.75 -19.49
N THR A 643 3.58 22.75 -20.06
CA THR A 643 2.92 23.92 -20.67
C THR A 643 2.86 23.82 -22.20
N ASN A 644 3.86 23.22 -22.85
CA ASN A 644 3.97 23.13 -24.30
C ASN A 644 4.33 21.70 -24.79
N PRO A 645 3.45 20.69 -24.60
CA PRO A 645 3.76 19.30 -24.97
C PRO A 645 4.02 19.10 -26.47
N GLU A 646 3.40 19.90 -27.35
CA GLU A 646 3.53 19.78 -28.81
C GLU A 646 4.89 20.25 -29.35
N ILE A 647 5.54 21.22 -28.69
CA ILE A 647 6.81 21.82 -29.17
C ILE A 647 7.98 20.81 -29.11
N LEU A 648 7.85 19.74 -28.32
CA LEU A 648 8.81 18.62 -28.27
C LEU A 648 8.58 17.54 -29.35
N PHE A 649 7.47 17.58 -30.08
CA PHE A 649 7.14 16.62 -31.15
C PHE A 649 6.87 17.25 -32.53
N PRO A 650 7.76 18.11 -33.07
CA PRO A 650 7.63 18.58 -34.44
C PRO A 650 7.89 17.43 -35.43
N THR A 651 6.83 16.84 -35.97
CA THR A 651 6.85 15.86 -37.08
C THR A 651 7.19 16.54 -38.41
N SER A 652 8.36 17.20 -38.46
CA SER A 652 8.88 17.87 -39.65
C SER A 652 9.96 17.05 -40.35
N ARG A 653 10.03 17.19 -41.67
CA ARG A 653 10.51 16.15 -42.59
C ARG A 653 12.03 16.16 -42.87
N ALA A 654 12.82 16.80 -42.01
CA ALA A 654 14.28 16.91 -42.10
C ALA A 654 14.93 16.55 -40.75
N GLY A 655 15.96 15.71 -40.78
CA GLY A 655 16.46 15.03 -39.58
C GLY A 655 17.44 15.80 -38.70
N TYR A 656 17.60 15.31 -37.46
CA TYR A 656 18.56 15.76 -36.42
C TYR A 656 18.28 17.20 -35.91
N VAL A 657 17.75 17.45 -34.71
CA VAL A 657 17.94 16.77 -33.41
C VAL A 657 16.76 17.07 -32.47
N THR A 658 16.09 16.03 -31.95
CA THR A 658 15.49 16.10 -30.61
C THR A 658 16.53 15.60 -29.61
N SER A 659 16.86 16.43 -28.61
CA SER A 659 18.04 16.23 -27.78
C SER A 659 17.83 15.06 -26.79
N ARG A 660 18.51 13.92 -27.03
CA ARG A 660 18.56 12.78 -26.08
C ARG A 660 19.08 13.24 -24.71
N THR A 661 19.94 14.25 -24.68
CA THR A 661 20.40 14.97 -23.50
C THR A 661 19.27 15.59 -22.69
N THR A 662 18.31 16.29 -23.31
CA THR A 662 17.19 16.94 -22.60
C THR A 662 16.30 15.91 -21.90
N ARG A 663 15.94 14.81 -22.58
CA ARG A 663 15.13 13.74 -21.98
C ARG A 663 15.88 12.98 -20.87
N ALA A 664 17.20 12.80 -20.99
CA ALA A 664 18.03 12.21 -19.95
C ALA A 664 18.27 13.17 -18.75
N GLN A 665 18.31 14.48 -19.00
CA GLN A 665 18.37 15.52 -17.97
C GLN A 665 17.03 15.61 -17.21
N LEU A 666 15.89 15.66 -17.90
CA LEU A 666 14.57 15.56 -17.29
C LEU A 666 14.43 14.30 -16.42
N ALA A 667 14.85 13.14 -16.92
CA ALA A 667 14.82 11.89 -16.15
C ALA A 667 15.71 11.89 -14.89
N SER A 668 16.79 12.68 -14.85
CA SER A 668 17.66 12.82 -13.67
C SER A 668 17.30 14.00 -12.75
N LEU A 669 16.42 14.90 -13.21
CA LEU A 669 15.98 16.10 -12.49
C LEU A 669 14.54 15.99 -11.94
N SER A 670 13.63 15.26 -12.59
CA SER A 670 12.24 15.05 -12.13
C SER A 670 12.11 14.62 -10.66
N PRO A 671 12.96 13.71 -10.13
CA PRO A 671 13.07 13.42 -8.68
C PRO A 671 13.12 14.66 -7.77
N ARG A 672 13.76 15.75 -8.18
CA ARG A 672 13.93 16.99 -7.41
C ARG A 672 12.71 17.91 -7.45
N SER A 673 11.96 17.94 -8.54
CA SER A 673 10.70 18.69 -8.65
C SER A 673 9.61 18.09 -7.75
N LYS A 674 9.57 16.76 -7.63
CA LYS A 674 8.67 16.06 -6.70
C LYS A 674 8.98 16.35 -5.22
N ILE A 675 10.23 16.64 -4.86
CA ILE A 675 10.59 17.11 -3.51
C ILE A 675 9.93 18.48 -3.25
N LEU A 676 10.04 19.42 -4.20
CA LEU A 676 9.40 20.74 -4.11
C LEU A 676 7.85 20.64 -4.00
N THR A 677 7.25 19.66 -4.66
CA THR A 677 5.79 19.45 -4.67
C THR A 677 5.27 18.77 -3.39
N HIS A 678 5.97 17.75 -2.89
CA HIS A 678 5.44 16.89 -1.81
C HIS A 678 6.05 17.15 -0.43
N ILE A 679 7.32 17.58 -0.35
CA ILE A 679 8.02 17.88 0.91
C ILE A 679 8.75 19.25 0.85
N PRO A 680 8.10 20.34 0.40
CA PRO A 680 8.76 21.65 0.21
C PRO A 680 9.46 22.20 1.46
N PHE A 681 8.98 21.84 2.65
CA PHE A 681 9.57 22.19 3.94
C PHE A 681 10.98 21.65 4.16
N SER A 682 11.47 20.72 3.31
CA SER A 682 12.86 20.26 3.34
C SER A 682 13.85 21.17 2.61
N ILE A 683 13.35 22.22 1.96
CA ILE A 683 14.08 23.24 1.22
C ILE A 683 14.08 24.54 2.04
N PRO A 684 15.10 25.41 1.95
CA PRO A 684 15.03 26.75 2.53
C PRO A 684 13.90 27.62 1.93
N PHE A 685 13.32 28.54 2.72
CA PHE A 685 12.20 29.40 2.28
C PHE A 685 12.62 30.35 1.14
N ASP A 686 13.77 31.00 1.29
CA ASP A 686 14.38 31.90 0.30
C ASP A 686 14.59 31.23 -1.06
N VAL A 687 15.01 29.95 -1.08
CA VAL A 687 15.14 29.14 -2.30
C VAL A 687 13.78 28.94 -2.97
N ARG A 688 12.71 28.68 -2.20
CA ARG A 688 11.36 28.56 -2.78
C ARG A 688 10.80 29.90 -3.26
N VAL A 689 11.11 31.00 -2.59
CA VAL A 689 10.82 32.36 -3.10
C VAL A 689 11.59 32.63 -4.40
N GLN A 690 12.84 32.16 -4.54
CA GLN A 690 13.59 32.24 -5.79
C GLN A 690 12.90 31.45 -6.92
N VAL A 691 12.43 30.22 -6.66
CA VAL A 691 11.67 29.44 -7.65
C VAL A 691 10.38 30.17 -8.05
N PHE A 692 9.62 30.71 -7.09
CA PHE A 692 8.41 31.49 -7.37
C PHE A 692 8.69 32.68 -8.30
N ARG A 693 9.74 33.45 -8.01
CA ARG A 693 10.16 34.60 -8.85
C ARG A 693 10.65 34.16 -10.23
N GLN A 694 11.26 32.98 -10.36
CA GLN A 694 11.66 32.41 -11.65
C GLN A 694 10.46 31.95 -12.49
N TYR A 695 9.43 31.35 -11.89
CA TYR A 695 8.18 31.03 -12.59
C TYR A 695 7.47 32.29 -13.12
N VAL A 696 7.31 33.31 -12.28
CA VAL A 696 6.74 34.61 -12.70
C VAL A 696 7.58 35.23 -13.83
N ALA A 697 8.91 35.24 -13.71
CA ALA A 697 9.80 35.78 -14.74
C ALA A 697 9.89 34.93 -16.03
N LYS A 698 9.34 33.71 -16.03
CA LYS A 698 9.17 32.86 -17.22
C LYS A 698 7.84 33.18 -17.91
N ASP A 699 6.73 33.09 -17.17
CA ASP A 699 5.39 33.45 -17.67
C ASP A 699 5.38 34.89 -18.24
N TRP A 700 6.09 35.84 -17.61
CA TRP A 700 6.27 37.18 -18.15
C TRP A 700 6.97 37.23 -19.52
N LYS A 701 8.00 36.38 -19.75
CA LYS A 701 8.68 36.29 -21.04
C LYS A 701 7.78 35.67 -22.09
N ASP A 702 7.03 34.63 -21.74
CA ASP A 702 6.13 33.93 -22.65
C ASP A 702 4.98 34.84 -23.09
N LEU A 703 4.43 35.62 -22.17
CA LEU A 703 3.45 36.69 -22.45
C LEU A 703 4.07 37.78 -23.33
N ALA A 704 5.29 38.25 -23.03
CA ALA A 704 5.99 39.24 -23.83
C ALA A 704 6.40 38.73 -25.23
N GLN A 705 6.56 37.41 -25.43
CA GLN A 705 6.76 36.80 -26.75
C GLN A 705 5.44 36.75 -27.54
N ARG A 706 4.35 36.23 -26.95
CA ARG A 706 3.02 36.21 -27.60
C ARG A 706 2.56 37.63 -27.99
N ALA A 707 2.82 38.62 -27.14
CA ALA A 707 2.56 40.04 -27.42
C ALA A 707 3.42 40.63 -28.56
N ARG A 708 4.62 40.08 -28.83
CA ARG A 708 5.46 40.44 -29.98
C ARG A 708 5.01 39.73 -31.26
N ASN A 709 4.57 38.48 -31.15
CA ASN A 709 4.06 37.67 -32.25
C ASN A 709 2.69 38.16 -32.76
N GLY A 710 1.92 38.85 -31.90
CA GLY A 710 0.54 39.27 -32.20
C GLY A 710 -0.52 38.23 -31.86
N GLU A 711 -0.15 37.20 -31.10
CA GLU A 711 -0.99 36.04 -30.73
C GLU A 711 -1.95 36.34 -29.55
N MET A 712 -1.91 37.57 -29.02
CA MET A 712 -2.82 38.06 -27.99
C MET A 712 -3.90 38.94 -28.61
N PHE A 713 -5.09 38.40 -28.84
CA PHE A 713 -6.39 39.01 -28.51
C PHE A 713 -7.53 38.04 -28.85
N ASP A 714 -8.45 37.82 -27.92
CA ASP A 714 -9.79 37.30 -28.24
C ASP A 714 -10.82 38.38 -27.87
N GLY A 715 -11.59 38.83 -28.87
CA GLY A 715 -12.57 39.91 -28.73
C GLY A 715 -12.00 41.35 -28.81
N LEU A 716 -12.39 42.05 -29.88
CA LEU A 716 -12.38 43.52 -30.06
C LEU A 716 -11.06 44.23 -30.48
N SER A 717 -11.06 44.65 -31.75
CA SER A 717 -10.53 45.92 -32.27
C SER A 717 -9.01 46.16 -32.34
N HIS A 718 -8.47 45.81 -33.52
CA HIS A 718 -7.40 46.48 -34.25
C HIS A 718 -6.77 47.75 -33.62
N GLY A 719 -5.44 47.71 -33.39
CA GLY A 719 -4.62 48.92 -33.58
C GLY A 719 -4.12 49.66 -32.34
N SER A 720 -3.72 49.00 -31.25
CA SER A 720 -2.92 49.67 -30.21
C SER A 720 -2.04 48.75 -29.34
N ARG A 721 -0.73 49.00 -29.35
CA ARG A 721 0.21 48.56 -28.31
C ARG A 721 0.09 49.43 -27.05
N ARG A 722 -1.11 49.55 -26.48
CA ARG A 722 -1.34 50.38 -25.30
C ARG A 722 -1.13 49.56 -24.02
N ARG A 723 -0.37 50.13 -23.07
CA ARG A 723 -0.54 49.79 -21.65
C ARG A 723 -2.00 50.04 -21.29
N SER A 724 -2.63 49.16 -20.52
CA SER A 724 -3.97 49.45 -19.99
C SER A 724 -3.86 50.63 -19.03
N ASN A 725 -4.42 51.79 -19.40
CA ASN A 725 -4.47 52.95 -18.52
C ASN A 725 -5.79 52.94 -17.74
N ALA A 726 -5.71 52.94 -16.41
CA ALA A 726 -6.86 53.12 -15.53
C ALA A 726 -6.80 54.53 -14.91
N VAL A 727 -7.89 55.29 -15.10
CA VAL A 727 -8.06 56.63 -14.52
C VAL A 727 -8.86 56.49 -13.24
N VAL A 728 -8.30 56.96 -12.12
CA VAL A 728 -8.79 56.63 -10.76
C VAL A 728 -8.86 57.87 -9.89
N ARG A 729 -10.01 58.17 -9.29
CA ARG A 729 -10.17 59.29 -8.36
C ARG A 729 -9.73 58.89 -6.95
N ARG A 730 -8.93 59.72 -6.27
CA ARG A 730 -8.39 59.39 -4.92
C ARG A 730 -9.43 59.08 -3.85
N GLY A 731 -10.66 59.60 -3.97
CA GLY A 731 -11.76 59.33 -3.04
C GLY A 731 -12.66 58.13 -3.40
N ARG A 732 -12.36 57.39 -4.48
CA ARG A 732 -13.20 56.29 -5.02
C ARG A 732 -12.32 55.19 -5.65
N VAL A 733 -11.23 54.82 -4.99
CA VAL A 733 -10.15 54.01 -5.57
C VAL A 733 -10.64 52.61 -5.96
N ALA A 734 -11.48 51.96 -5.13
CA ALA A 734 -12.01 50.65 -5.48
C ALA A 734 -13.13 50.72 -6.52
N GLU A 735 -14.04 51.70 -6.46
CA GLU A 735 -15.09 51.85 -7.49
C GLU A 735 -14.49 52.00 -8.90
N ASP A 736 -13.57 52.96 -9.06
CA ASP A 736 -12.92 53.24 -10.34
C ASP A 736 -11.97 52.10 -10.74
N GLY A 737 -11.20 51.57 -9.79
CA GLY A 737 -10.29 50.45 -10.00
C GLY A 737 -11.02 49.17 -10.44
N PHE A 738 -12.13 48.82 -9.81
CA PHE A 738 -12.98 47.69 -10.21
C PHE A 738 -13.57 47.94 -11.60
N LYS A 739 -14.13 49.13 -11.85
CA LYS A 739 -14.72 49.45 -13.16
C LYS A 739 -13.71 49.40 -14.30
N ALA A 740 -12.46 49.79 -14.06
CA ALA A 740 -11.39 49.79 -15.06
C ALA A 740 -10.73 48.42 -15.26
N LEU A 741 -10.52 47.64 -14.19
CA LEU A 741 -9.63 46.47 -14.20
C LEU A 741 -10.33 45.12 -14.01
N SER A 742 -11.55 45.06 -13.48
CA SER A 742 -12.24 43.79 -13.16
C SER A 742 -12.37 42.84 -14.34
N GLY A 743 -12.63 43.36 -15.55
CA GLY A 743 -12.79 42.60 -16.77
C GLY A 743 -11.50 42.01 -17.35
N MET A 744 -10.32 42.51 -16.98
CA MET A 744 -9.06 42.19 -17.66
C MET A 744 -8.56 40.75 -17.47
N ARG A 745 -9.07 39.98 -16.50
CA ARG A 745 -8.63 38.60 -16.20
C ARG A 745 -7.10 38.42 -16.28
N LYS A 746 -6.61 37.69 -17.28
CA LYS A 746 -5.18 37.39 -17.50
C LYS A 746 -4.38 38.59 -18.01
N ASP A 747 -5.01 39.54 -18.69
CA ASP A 747 -4.34 40.75 -19.21
C ASP A 747 -3.93 41.68 -18.07
N MET A 748 -4.51 41.53 -16.87
CA MET A 748 -4.07 42.22 -15.65
C MET A 748 -2.64 41.86 -15.24
N LYS A 749 -2.04 40.79 -15.81
CA LYS A 749 -0.60 40.54 -15.71
C LYS A 749 0.24 41.65 -16.33
N LEU A 750 -0.18 42.20 -17.48
CA LEU A 750 0.57 43.17 -18.30
C LEU A 750 0.87 44.49 -17.55
N PRO A 751 1.71 45.39 -18.09
CA PRO A 751 1.95 46.69 -17.47
C PRO A 751 0.68 47.55 -17.49
N ILE A 752 0.14 47.83 -16.31
CA ILE A 752 -0.98 48.73 -16.09
C ILE A 752 -0.40 50.11 -15.75
N SER A 753 -0.88 51.13 -16.44
CA SER A 753 -0.61 52.54 -16.12
C SER A 753 -1.77 53.06 -15.27
N ILE A 754 -1.50 53.90 -14.27
CA ILE A 754 -2.53 54.55 -13.46
C ILE A 754 -2.40 56.06 -13.60
N THR A 755 -3.51 56.73 -13.90
CA THR A 755 -3.63 58.19 -13.82
C THR A 755 -4.53 58.53 -12.63
N PHE A 756 -3.97 59.15 -11.59
CA PHE A 756 -4.78 59.66 -10.49
C PHE A 756 -5.47 60.97 -10.89
N ILE A 757 -6.73 61.11 -10.45
CA ILE A 757 -7.48 62.35 -10.50
C ILE A 757 -7.72 62.86 -9.07
N ASP A 758 -7.45 64.15 -8.88
CA ASP A 758 -7.63 64.85 -7.60
C ASP A 758 -9.12 65.11 -7.27
N GLN A 759 -9.39 65.75 -6.13
CA GLN A 759 -10.77 66.08 -5.72
C GLN A 759 -11.42 67.22 -6.53
N TRP A 760 -10.67 67.90 -7.40
CA TRP A 760 -11.11 69.01 -8.24
C TRP A 760 -11.30 68.61 -9.72
N GLY A 761 -10.87 67.39 -10.11
CA GLY A 761 -11.01 66.84 -11.45
C GLY A 761 -9.75 66.94 -12.33
N ASN A 762 -8.60 67.34 -11.77
CA ASN A 762 -7.34 67.44 -12.52
C ASN A 762 -6.56 66.12 -12.49
N GLU A 763 -5.81 65.84 -13.56
CA GLU A 763 -4.83 64.74 -13.58
C GLU A 763 -3.61 65.09 -12.73
N GLU A 764 -3.21 64.19 -11.82
CA GLU A 764 -2.03 64.37 -10.98
C GLU A 764 -0.75 64.00 -11.74
N ALA A 765 0.32 64.79 -11.55
CA ALA A 765 1.59 64.64 -12.27
C ALA A 765 2.44 63.45 -11.80
N GLY A 766 1.99 62.23 -12.06
CA GLY A 766 2.69 60.98 -11.76
C GLY A 766 3.67 60.54 -12.86
N ILE A 767 4.88 60.14 -12.48
CA ILE A 767 5.83 59.48 -13.40
C ILE A 767 5.56 57.97 -13.37
N ASP A 768 5.14 57.40 -14.50
CA ASP A 768 4.81 55.97 -14.66
C ASP A 768 6.06 55.06 -14.74
N GLY A 769 6.81 55.05 -13.64
CA GLY A 769 7.90 54.13 -13.33
C GLY A 769 7.51 53.05 -12.31
N GLY A 770 6.22 52.69 -12.25
CA GLY A 770 5.66 51.69 -11.31
C GLY A 770 5.28 52.22 -9.92
N GLY A 771 5.80 53.39 -9.50
CA GLY A 771 5.45 53.99 -8.21
C GLY A 771 3.96 54.30 -8.05
N VAL A 772 3.34 54.89 -9.08
CA VAL A 772 1.90 55.24 -9.09
C VAL A 772 1.02 53.99 -9.06
N PHE A 773 1.41 52.91 -9.74
CA PHE A 773 0.71 51.62 -9.67
C PHE A 773 0.80 50.99 -8.28
N LYS A 774 1.97 51.07 -7.61
CA LYS A 774 2.11 50.61 -6.23
C LYS A 774 1.23 51.42 -5.27
N GLU A 775 1.21 52.74 -5.39
CA GLU A 775 0.35 53.63 -4.60
C GLU A 775 -1.14 53.31 -4.78
N PHE A 776 -1.59 53.11 -6.01
CA PHE A 776 -2.92 52.62 -6.33
C PHE A 776 -3.21 51.27 -5.67
N LEU A 777 -2.30 50.30 -5.80
CA LEU A 777 -2.50 48.95 -5.27
C LEU A 777 -2.60 48.93 -3.73
N THR A 778 -1.77 49.72 -3.04
CA THR A 778 -1.83 49.90 -1.57
C THR A 778 -3.11 50.63 -1.15
N SER A 779 -3.54 51.65 -1.90
CA SER A 779 -4.76 52.41 -1.58
C SER A 779 -6.02 51.57 -1.82
N LEU A 780 -6.06 50.85 -2.94
CA LEU A 780 -7.10 49.89 -3.30
C LEU A 780 -7.23 48.80 -2.23
N ALA A 781 -6.10 48.22 -1.80
CA ALA A 781 -6.08 47.19 -0.77
C ALA A 781 -6.76 47.67 0.52
N LYS A 782 -6.42 48.86 1.01
CA LYS A 782 -7.06 49.43 2.21
C LYS A 782 -8.59 49.55 2.05
N GLU A 783 -9.07 49.98 0.89
CA GLU A 783 -10.51 50.15 0.65
C GLU A 783 -11.28 48.83 0.38
N VAL A 784 -10.63 47.77 -0.15
CA VAL A 784 -11.30 46.48 -0.45
C VAL A 784 -11.16 45.41 0.64
N PHE A 785 -10.20 45.56 1.55
CA PHE A 785 -10.02 44.68 2.72
C PHE A 785 -10.60 45.28 4.02
N ASP A 786 -11.18 46.48 3.95
CA ASP A 786 -11.99 47.04 5.03
C ASP A 786 -13.14 46.10 5.42
N SER A 787 -13.38 45.97 6.72
CA SER A 787 -14.49 45.19 7.28
C SER A 787 -15.82 45.91 7.14
N ASP A 788 -15.85 47.25 7.14
CA ASP A 788 -17.07 48.05 6.99
C ASP A 788 -17.69 47.90 5.58
N ARG A 789 -16.89 47.45 4.60
CA ARG A 789 -17.36 47.04 3.26
C ARG A 789 -18.25 45.79 3.29
N GLY A 790 -18.21 45.02 4.37
CA GLY A 790 -18.99 43.79 4.56
C GLY A 790 -18.50 42.58 3.76
N LEU A 791 -17.37 42.67 3.05
CA LEU A 791 -16.74 41.52 2.37
C LEU A 791 -15.93 40.65 3.34
N TRP A 792 -15.27 41.26 4.32
CA TRP A 792 -14.38 40.58 5.26
C TRP A 792 -14.90 40.67 6.68
N LEU A 793 -14.51 39.71 7.50
CA LEU A 793 -14.56 39.80 8.96
C LEU A 793 -13.16 39.55 9.52
N ALA A 794 -12.87 40.17 10.65
CA ALA A 794 -11.66 39.92 11.43
C ALA A 794 -11.91 38.88 12.53
N ASN A 795 -10.92 38.03 12.84
CA ASN A 795 -10.94 37.20 14.05
C ASN A 795 -10.47 38.00 15.28
N LYS A 796 -10.39 37.35 16.45
CA LYS A 796 -9.89 37.98 17.70
C LYS A 796 -8.44 38.47 17.62
N GLN A 797 -7.71 38.07 16.58
CA GLN A 797 -6.33 38.43 16.30
C GLN A 797 -6.20 39.51 15.21
N GLN A 798 -7.32 40.10 14.75
CA GLN A 798 -7.40 41.04 13.63
C GLN A 798 -6.90 40.46 12.29
N GLU A 799 -7.05 39.14 12.11
CA GLU A 799 -6.71 38.43 10.87
C GLU A 799 -7.99 38.22 10.04
N LEU A 800 -7.96 38.61 8.77
CA LEU A 800 -9.14 38.66 7.90
C LEU A 800 -9.53 37.30 7.32
N TYR A 801 -10.83 37.07 7.19
CA TYR A 801 -11.43 35.96 6.45
C TYR A 801 -12.72 36.41 5.74
N PRO A 802 -13.17 35.71 4.67
CA PRO A 802 -14.39 36.09 3.95
C PRO A 802 -15.62 36.06 4.85
N ASN A 803 -16.45 37.10 4.78
CA ASN A 803 -17.67 37.21 5.57
C ASN A 803 -18.63 36.03 5.25
N PRO A 804 -19.07 35.23 6.24
CA PRO A 804 -19.96 34.08 6.03
C PRO A 804 -21.45 34.46 5.91
N HIS A 805 -21.83 35.73 6.07
CA HIS A 805 -23.24 36.16 6.01
C HIS A 805 -23.82 36.19 4.58
N PRO A 806 -25.17 36.26 4.42
CA PRO A 806 -25.84 36.23 3.11
C PRO A 806 -25.39 37.29 2.10
N TYR A 807 -25.21 38.55 2.54
CA TYR A 807 -24.80 39.67 1.70
C TYR A 807 -23.54 39.38 0.87
N ALA A 808 -22.49 38.87 1.53
CA ALA A 808 -21.22 38.50 0.88
C ALA A 808 -21.32 37.31 -0.11
N LYS A 809 -22.48 36.66 -0.22
CA LYS A 809 -22.76 35.55 -1.15
C LYS A 809 -23.55 35.98 -2.40
N GLU A 810 -23.93 37.25 -2.49
CA GLU A 810 -24.60 37.85 -3.65
C GLU A 810 -23.66 37.97 -4.86
N SER A 811 -24.20 37.91 -6.08
CA SER A 811 -23.41 37.86 -7.31
C SER A 811 -22.40 39.01 -7.45
N GLY A 812 -22.83 40.24 -7.17
CA GLY A 812 -21.94 41.42 -7.21
C GLY A 812 -20.81 41.34 -6.18
N GLN A 813 -21.06 40.82 -4.97
CA GLN A 813 -20.01 40.65 -3.96
C GLN A 813 -19.04 39.51 -4.35
N LEU A 814 -19.53 38.46 -5.02
CA LEU A 814 -18.66 37.42 -5.60
C LEU A 814 -17.79 37.94 -6.75
N GLU A 815 -18.25 38.94 -7.50
CA GLU A 815 -17.41 39.66 -8.48
C GLU A 815 -16.35 40.54 -7.79
N TRP A 816 -16.68 41.18 -6.66
CA TRP A 816 -15.66 41.82 -5.81
C TRP A 816 -14.63 40.82 -5.30
N PHE A 817 -15.02 39.65 -4.79
CA PHE A 817 -14.07 38.61 -4.38
C PHE A 817 -13.14 38.18 -5.54
N ARG A 818 -13.65 37.98 -6.75
CA ARG A 818 -12.82 37.73 -7.95
C ARG A 818 -11.84 38.87 -8.22
N PHE A 819 -12.31 40.11 -8.20
CA PHE A 819 -11.45 41.25 -8.46
C PHE A 819 -10.33 41.36 -7.40
N VAL A 820 -10.67 41.24 -6.12
CA VAL A 820 -9.72 41.28 -5.01
C VAL A 820 -8.73 40.10 -5.07
N GLY A 821 -9.17 38.93 -5.54
CA GLY A 821 -8.28 37.80 -5.86
C GLY A 821 -7.27 38.13 -6.97
N ARG A 822 -7.70 38.78 -8.06
CA ARG A 822 -6.80 39.26 -9.14
C ARG A 822 -5.84 40.35 -8.65
N VAL A 823 -6.31 41.28 -7.82
CA VAL A 823 -5.52 42.34 -7.18
C VAL A 823 -4.41 41.76 -6.32
N LEU A 824 -4.71 40.79 -5.45
CA LEU A 824 -3.71 40.09 -4.65
C LEU A 824 -2.76 39.25 -5.51
N GLY A 825 -3.28 38.58 -6.54
CA GLY A 825 -2.46 37.84 -7.51
C GLY A 825 -1.47 38.73 -8.24
N LYS A 826 -1.89 39.94 -8.64
CA LYS A 826 -1.05 40.95 -9.30
C LYS A 826 0.00 41.54 -8.34
N ALA A 827 -0.36 41.76 -7.07
CA ALA A 827 0.60 42.13 -6.03
C ALA A 827 1.71 41.08 -5.87
N LEU A 828 1.31 39.80 -5.73
CA LEU A 828 2.24 38.67 -5.64
C LEU A 828 3.11 38.54 -6.91
N TYR A 829 2.53 38.73 -8.09
CA TYR A 829 3.23 38.70 -9.39
C TYR A 829 4.31 39.77 -9.48
N ASP A 830 3.93 41.05 -9.33
CA ASP A 830 4.86 42.18 -9.44
C ASP A 830 5.85 42.26 -8.26
N GLY A 831 5.58 41.56 -7.16
CA GLY A 831 6.42 41.58 -5.95
C GLY A 831 6.13 42.78 -5.05
N ILE A 832 4.91 43.31 -5.11
CA ILE A 832 4.44 44.39 -4.26
C ILE A 832 3.82 43.77 -2.99
N LEU A 833 4.38 44.12 -1.83
CA LEU A 833 3.82 43.74 -0.54
C LEU A 833 2.54 44.52 -0.24
N VAL A 834 1.59 43.87 0.45
CA VAL A 834 0.29 44.43 0.81
C VAL A 834 0.04 44.20 2.30
N ASP A 835 -0.21 45.29 3.03
CA ASP A 835 -0.37 45.33 4.48
C ASP A 835 -1.72 44.73 4.92
N ILE A 836 -1.80 43.40 4.92
CA ILE A 836 -2.99 42.60 5.27
C ILE A 836 -2.54 41.35 6.01
N ALA A 837 -3.18 41.04 7.15
CA ALA A 837 -3.09 39.73 7.79
C ALA A 837 -4.34 38.89 7.47
N PHE A 838 -4.16 37.69 6.93
CA PHE A 838 -5.24 36.72 6.71
C PHE A 838 -5.25 35.65 7.80
N ALA A 839 -6.44 35.17 8.15
CA ALA A 839 -6.57 34.12 9.15
C ALA A 839 -5.91 32.80 8.68
N PRO A 840 -5.15 32.07 9.53
CA PRO A 840 -4.43 30.85 9.14
C PRO A 840 -5.28 29.78 8.45
N PHE A 841 -6.54 29.60 8.86
CA PHE A 841 -7.46 28.66 8.21
C PHE A 841 -7.88 29.08 6.79
N PHE A 842 -7.84 30.37 6.46
CA PHE A 842 -8.12 30.89 5.12
C PHE A 842 -6.89 30.76 4.22
N LEU A 843 -5.70 31.10 4.73
CA LEU A 843 -4.41 30.85 4.06
C LEU A 843 -4.23 29.36 3.71
N ALA A 844 -4.66 28.45 4.59
CA ALA A 844 -4.68 27.01 4.31
C ALA A 844 -5.51 26.65 3.05
N LYS A 845 -6.62 27.35 2.80
CA LYS A 845 -7.49 27.13 1.63
C LYS A 845 -6.90 27.71 0.36
N MET A 846 -6.22 28.85 0.45
CA MET A 846 -5.47 29.42 -0.68
C MET A 846 -4.39 28.44 -1.17
N LEU A 847 -3.76 27.71 -0.24
CA LEU A 847 -2.82 26.62 -0.52
C LEU A 847 -3.51 25.30 -0.96
N GLY A 848 -4.84 25.23 -0.99
CA GLY A 848 -5.61 24.03 -1.34
C GLY A 848 -5.54 22.91 -0.30
N ARG A 849 -5.16 23.20 0.95
CA ARG A 849 -5.03 22.22 2.04
C ARG A 849 -6.40 21.90 2.65
N GLU A 850 -6.57 20.68 3.15
CA GLU A 850 -7.75 20.33 3.96
C GLU A 850 -7.75 21.10 5.28
N SER A 851 -8.95 21.39 5.81
CA SER A 851 -9.13 22.11 7.07
C SER A 851 -9.52 21.14 8.18
N TYR A 852 -8.72 21.10 9.24
CA TYR A 852 -8.89 20.20 10.38
C TYR A 852 -9.52 20.92 11.56
N ILE A 853 -9.98 20.17 12.57
CA ILE A 853 -10.59 20.77 13.77
C ILE A 853 -9.64 21.71 14.52
N ASN A 854 -8.33 21.46 14.51
CA ASN A 854 -7.35 22.35 15.16
C ASN A 854 -7.25 23.73 14.46
N ASP A 855 -7.64 23.82 13.18
CA ASP A 855 -7.66 25.10 12.46
C ASP A 855 -8.88 25.96 12.88
N LEU A 856 -9.92 25.35 13.47
CA LEU A 856 -11.09 26.04 14.02
C LEU A 856 -10.70 27.01 15.14
N ALA A 857 -9.66 26.71 15.92
CA ALA A 857 -9.13 27.60 16.94
C ALA A 857 -8.58 28.94 16.39
N SER A 858 -8.35 29.05 15.08
CA SER A 858 -7.96 30.31 14.40
C SER A 858 -9.15 31.09 13.81
N LEU A 859 -10.36 30.51 13.84
CA LEU A 859 -11.62 31.17 13.51
C LEU A 859 -12.39 31.53 14.79
N ASP A 860 -12.64 30.51 15.63
CA ASP A 860 -13.44 30.59 16.85
C ASP A 860 -12.84 29.67 17.94
N PRO A 861 -12.06 30.26 18.88
CA PRO A 861 -11.50 29.52 20.02
C PRO A 861 -12.55 28.94 20.98
N GLU A 862 -13.73 29.55 21.10
CA GLU A 862 -14.76 29.13 22.06
C GLU A 862 -15.53 27.93 21.53
N LEU A 863 -15.91 27.95 20.25
CA LEU A 863 -16.49 26.78 19.58
C LEU A 863 -15.50 25.61 19.52
N TYR A 864 -14.20 25.87 19.30
CA TYR A 864 -13.16 24.83 19.41
C TYR A 864 -13.14 24.20 20.82
N GLN A 865 -13.16 25.01 21.89
CA GLN A 865 -13.23 24.51 23.26
C GLN A 865 -14.51 23.70 23.53
N GLY A 866 -15.68 24.16 23.05
CA GLY A 866 -16.94 23.43 23.16
C GLY A 866 -16.93 22.06 22.46
N LEU A 867 -16.35 21.98 21.26
CA LEU A 867 -16.18 20.71 20.55
C LEU A 867 -15.13 19.79 21.22
N MET A 868 -14.07 20.35 21.81
CA MET A 868 -13.10 19.57 22.62
C MET A 868 -13.72 19.05 23.93
N PHE A 869 -14.62 19.81 24.55
CA PHE A 869 -15.42 19.32 25.67
C PHE A 869 -16.30 18.13 25.25
N LEU A 870 -17.04 18.25 24.14
CA LEU A 870 -17.88 17.17 23.60
C LEU A 870 -17.10 15.90 23.22
N LYS A 871 -15.89 16.05 22.65
CA LYS A 871 -14.95 14.93 22.38
C LYS A 871 -14.62 14.16 23.67
N ASN A 872 -14.34 14.88 24.75
CA ASN A 872 -13.84 14.32 26.01
C ASN A 872 -14.93 14.05 27.06
N TYR A 873 -16.19 14.38 26.77
CA TYR A 873 -17.33 14.22 27.67
C TYR A 873 -17.52 12.74 28.08
N LYS A 874 -17.81 12.51 29.36
CA LYS A 874 -17.94 11.18 29.99
C LYS A 874 -19.38 10.79 30.38
N GLY A 875 -20.33 11.74 30.37
CA GLY A 875 -21.76 11.45 30.47
C GLY A 875 -22.35 11.03 29.12
N ASN A 876 -23.67 10.92 29.02
CA ASN A 876 -24.33 10.67 27.74
C ASN A 876 -24.43 11.99 26.94
N PRO A 877 -23.85 12.11 25.72
CA PRO A 877 -23.93 13.34 24.93
C PRO A 877 -25.36 13.81 24.62
N GLU A 878 -26.35 12.91 24.66
CA GLU A 878 -27.77 13.22 24.48
C GLU A 878 -28.30 14.16 25.59
N GLU A 879 -27.70 14.15 26.79
CA GLU A 879 -28.02 15.08 27.89
C GLU A 879 -27.78 16.55 27.48
N LEU A 880 -26.87 16.79 26.52
CA LEU A 880 -26.55 18.12 26.01
C LEU A 880 -27.58 18.62 24.97
N SER A 881 -28.57 17.80 24.61
CA SER A 881 -29.66 18.14 23.68
C SER A 881 -29.18 18.70 22.31
N LEU A 882 -28.04 18.20 21.84
CA LEU A 882 -27.46 18.57 20.55
C LEU A 882 -28.01 17.69 19.43
N ASN A 883 -28.42 18.31 18.32
CA ASN A 883 -28.79 17.63 17.07
C ASN A 883 -27.81 18.03 15.95
N PHE A 884 -27.83 17.35 14.79
CA PHE A 884 -26.92 17.62 13.67
C PHE A 884 -27.32 18.87 12.85
N THR A 885 -27.35 20.02 13.53
CA THR A 885 -27.71 21.34 12.98
C THR A 885 -26.76 22.43 13.47
N VAL A 886 -26.54 23.46 12.65
CA VAL A 886 -25.89 24.70 13.06
C VAL A 886 -26.88 25.86 12.89
N THR A 887 -27.01 26.68 13.94
CA THR A 887 -27.72 27.97 13.91
C THR A 887 -26.76 29.10 13.55
N ASP A 888 -27.20 29.93 12.61
CA ASP A 888 -26.52 31.16 12.19
C ASP A 888 -27.51 32.33 12.29
N ASP A 889 -27.25 33.28 13.19
CA ASP A 889 -27.96 34.56 13.27
C ASP A 889 -27.28 35.60 12.37
N TYR A 890 -28.09 36.35 11.62
CA TYR A 890 -27.67 37.52 10.88
C TYR A 890 -28.79 38.56 10.90
N LEU A 891 -28.52 39.74 11.47
CA LEU A 891 -29.48 40.85 11.60
C LEU A 891 -30.80 40.44 12.30
N GLY A 892 -30.77 39.44 13.19
CA GLY A 892 -31.95 38.89 13.88
C GLY A 892 -32.68 37.80 13.09
N GLN A 893 -32.22 37.47 11.88
CA GLN A 893 -32.71 36.31 11.13
C GLN A 893 -31.89 35.07 11.51
N VAL A 894 -32.41 34.28 12.44
CA VAL A 894 -31.84 32.96 12.77
C VAL A 894 -32.14 31.97 11.63
N THR A 895 -31.09 31.41 11.06
CA THR A 895 -31.16 30.35 10.04
C THR A 895 -30.61 29.04 10.60
N VAL A 896 -31.31 27.92 10.36
CA VAL A 896 -30.92 26.59 10.84
C VAL A 896 -30.46 25.76 9.64
N THR A 897 -29.18 25.37 9.63
CA THR A 897 -28.61 24.52 8.57
C THR A 897 -28.41 23.09 9.08
N ASN A 898 -29.04 22.12 8.40
CA ASN A 898 -28.80 20.69 8.60
C ASN A 898 -27.38 20.31 8.17
N LEU A 899 -26.61 19.66 9.06
CA LEU A 899 -25.27 19.15 8.76
C LEU A 899 -25.28 17.81 8.00
N VAL A 900 -26.35 17.03 8.16
CA VAL A 900 -26.61 15.75 7.48
C VAL A 900 -28.08 15.70 7.03
N ALA A 901 -28.45 14.71 6.21
CA ALA A 901 -29.85 14.48 5.88
C ALA A 901 -30.66 14.23 7.18
N ASN A 902 -31.76 14.95 7.35
CA ASN A 902 -32.59 14.97 8.57
C ASN A 902 -31.80 15.30 9.86
N GLY A 903 -30.81 16.20 9.76
CA GLY A 903 -29.94 16.57 10.88
C GLY A 903 -30.70 17.10 12.11
N ALA A 904 -31.78 17.86 11.91
CA ALA A 904 -32.66 18.35 12.97
C ALA A 904 -33.33 17.25 13.80
N ASP A 905 -33.60 16.09 13.19
CA ASP A 905 -34.20 14.91 13.84
C ASP A 905 -33.14 13.90 14.33
N THR A 906 -31.85 14.19 14.10
CA THR A 906 -30.73 13.29 14.43
C THR A 906 -30.01 13.80 15.68
N PRO A 907 -30.17 13.15 16.85
CA PRO A 907 -29.47 13.54 18.08
C PRO A 907 -27.99 13.14 18.06
N VAL A 908 -27.18 13.86 18.84
CA VAL A 908 -25.77 13.55 19.06
C VAL A 908 -25.62 12.53 20.19
N THR A 909 -25.07 11.36 19.86
CA THR A 909 -24.89 10.21 20.75
C THR A 909 -23.42 9.93 21.01
N ALA A 910 -23.12 9.04 21.97
CA ALA A 910 -21.75 8.61 22.26
C ALA A 910 -21.01 7.99 21.05
N GLU A 911 -21.75 7.38 20.12
CA GLU A 911 -21.23 6.76 18.91
C GLU A 911 -21.00 7.79 17.78
N ASN A 912 -21.96 8.69 17.55
CA ASN A 912 -21.92 9.61 16.41
C ASN A 912 -21.25 10.98 16.70
N ARG A 913 -20.93 11.31 17.96
CA ARG A 913 -20.36 12.62 18.34
C ARG A 913 -19.12 13.03 17.55
N TYR A 914 -18.25 12.08 17.19
CA TYR A 914 -17.07 12.38 16.36
C TYR A 914 -17.46 12.86 14.96
N GLN A 915 -18.53 12.31 14.37
CA GLN A 915 -19.07 12.77 13.10
C GLN A 915 -19.69 14.16 13.24
N TYR A 916 -20.46 14.43 14.30
CA TYR A 916 -20.99 15.77 14.58
C TYR A 916 -19.87 16.82 14.67
N ILE A 917 -18.86 16.55 15.49
CA ILE A 917 -17.68 17.41 15.70
C ILE A 917 -16.97 17.72 14.36
N LEU A 918 -16.76 16.71 13.51
CA LEU A 918 -16.15 16.89 12.19
C LEU A 918 -17.05 17.70 11.23
N MET A 919 -18.37 17.48 11.26
CA MET A 919 -19.32 18.19 10.39
C MET A 919 -19.48 19.66 10.77
N VAL A 920 -19.50 20.00 12.07
CA VAL A 920 -19.49 21.40 12.54
C VAL A 920 -18.21 22.11 12.08
N ALA A 921 -17.04 21.47 12.27
CA ALA A 921 -15.76 22.03 11.84
C ALA A 921 -15.71 22.21 10.31
N HIS A 922 -16.16 21.23 9.53
CA HIS A 922 -16.24 21.34 8.07
C HIS A 922 -17.22 22.44 7.62
N TYR A 923 -18.38 22.58 8.29
CA TYR A 923 -19.34 23.64 7.97
C TYR A 923 -18.76 25.04 8.22
N ARG A 924 -18.28 25.28 9.44
CA ARG A 924 -17.70 26.56 9.89
C ARG A 924 -16.46 26.95 9.10
N LEU A 925 -15.55 26.01 8.86
CA LEU A 925 -14.32 26.31 8.13
C LEU A 925 -14.52 26.37 6.62
N LYS A 926 -15.35 25.52 6.00
CA LYS A 926 -15.36 25.33 4.54
C LYS A 926 -16.72 25.62 3.90
N THR A 927 -17.83 25.08 4.40
CA THR A 927 -19.13 25.24 3.73
C THR A 927 -19.63 26.69 3.74
N GLN A 928 -19.59 27.38 4.89
CA GLN A 928 -20.23 28.69 5.06
C GLN A 928 -19.61 29.83 4.22
N ILE A 929 -18.30 29.76 3.95
CA ILE A 929 -17.55 30.74 3.13
C ILE A 929 -17.24 30.27 1.70
N ARG A 930 -17.84 29.15 1.26
CA ARG A 930 -17.42 28.47 0.04
C ARG A 930 -17.51 29.36 -1.21
N LYS A 931 -18.66 30.00 -1.47
CA LYS A 931 -18.85 30.79 -2.70
C LYS A 931 -17.82 31.92 -2.81
N GLN A 932 -17.58 32.59 -1.68
CA GLN A 932 -16.64 33.71 -1.53
C GLN A 932 -15.19 33.24 -1.76
N THR A 933 -14.83 32.09 -1.18
CA THR A 933 -13.51 31.47 -1.35
C THR A 933 -13.30 30.99 -2.78
N ASP A 934 -14.26 30.26 -3.36
CA ASP A 934 -14.19 29.75 -4.74
C ASP A 934 -14.06 30.92 -5.75
N ALA A 935 -14.79 32.02 -5.54
CA ALA A 935 -14.72 33.24 -6.36
C ALA A 935 -13.38 34.00 -6.21
N PHE A 936 -12.88 34.16 -4.98
CA PHE A 936 -11.57 34.76 -4.72
C PHE A 936 -10.43 33.95 -5.35
N MET A 937 -10.51 32.62 -5.28
CA MET A 937 -9.53 31.72 -5.88
C MET A 937 -9.62 31.67 -7.42
N GLU A 938 -10.81 31.82 -8.02
CA GLU A 938 -10.94 32.05 -9.49
C GLU A 938 -10.14 33.29 -9.90
N GLY A 939 -10.29 34.39 -9.16
CA GLY A 939 -9.56 35.64 -9.41
C GLY A 939 -8.05 35.52 -9.22
N LEU A 940 -7.59 34.85 -8.15
CA LEU A 940 -6.17 34.61 -7.90
C LEU A 940 -5.54 33.74 -9.01
N ALA A 941 -6.28 32.72 -9.49
CA ALA A 941 -5.84 31.78 -10.52
C ALA A 941 -5.77 32.37 -11.94
N ASP A 942 -6.46 33.49 -12.23
CA ASP A 942 -6.24 34.24 -13.48
C ASP A 942 -4.79 34.79 -13.57
N ILE A 943 -4.11 35.00 -12.43
CA ILE A 943 -2.78 35.64 -12.35
C ILE A 943 -1.67 34.67 -11.92
N ILE A 944 -1.90 33.89 -10.85
CA ILE A 944 -0.91 33.03 -10.22
C ILE A 944 -1.36 31.57 -10.32
N ASP A 945 -0.53 30.71 -10.91
CA ASP A 945 -0.80 29.27 -10.92
C ASP A 945 -0.75 28.74 -9.47
N ALA A 946 -1.81 28.03 -9.06
CA ALA A 946 -1.92 27.46 -7.72
C ALA A 946 -0.74 26.53 -7.36
N LYS A 947 -0.07 25.91 -8.35
CA LYS A 947 1.13 25.09 -8.10
C LYS A 947 2.32 25.91 -7.59
N TRP A 948 2.43 27.18 -8.00
CA TRP A 948 3.53 28.06 -7.57
C TRP A 948 3.42 28.49 -6.10
N ILE A 949 2.20 28.58 -5.55
CA ILE A 949 1.99 28.94 -4.13
C ILE A 949 1.92 27.72 -3.21
N ARG A 950 1.53 26.53 -3.71
CA ARG A 950 1.42 25.28 -2.91
C ARG A 950 2.71 24.85 -2.20
N MET A 951 3.87 25.30 -2.68
CA MET A 951 5.16 25.03 -2.04
C MET A 951 5.43 25.83 -0.76
N PHE A 952 4.53 26.72 -0.34
CA PHE A 952 4.64 27.48 0.92
C PHE A 952 3.68 26.94 1.98
N ASP A 953 3.98 27.16 3.27
CA ASP A 953 3.02 27.03 4.37
C ASP A 953 2.20 28.30 4.61
N GLN A 954 1.26 28.25 5.55
CA GLN A 954 0.37 29.38 5.85
C GLN A 954 1.13 30.64 6.29
N ARG A 955 2.21 30.52 7.08
CA ARG A 955 3.04 31.65 7.54
C ARG A 955 3.91 32.18 6.42
N GLU A 956 4.46 31.28 5.60
CA GLU A 956 5.29 31.63 4.44
C GLU A 956 4.49 32.33 3.34
N LEU A 957 3.24 31.91 3.09
CA LEU A 957 2.32 32.63 2.21
C LEU A 957 1.96 34.01 2.76
N GLN A 958 1.75 34.13 4.08
CA GLN A 958 1.55 35.43 4.73
C GLN A 958 2.79 36.34 4.62
N MET A 959 4.01 35.78 4.68
CA MET A 959 5.25 36.54 4.44
C MET A 959 5.43 36.96 2.98
N LEU A 960 4.90 36.20 2.02
CA LEU A 960 4.88 36.60 0.61
C LEU A 960 3.86 37.73 0.31
N ILE A 961 2.79 37.83 1.10
CA ILE A 961 1.75 38.85 0.96
C ILE A 961 2.16 40.14 1.68
N GLY A 962 2.40 40.07 2.99
CA GLY A 962 2.65 41.24 3.85
C GLY A 962 4.13 41.55 4.11
N GLY A 963 5.04 40.69 3.66
CA GLY A 963 6.46 40.76 4.02
C GLY A 963 6.80 39.99 5.29
N THR A 964 8.08 39.93 5.62
CA THR A 964 8.51 39.57 6.98
C THR A 964 7.96 40.62 7.96
N PRO A 965 7.36 40.24 9.09
CA PRO A 965 6.91 41.21 10.08
C PRO A 965 8.13 41.90 10.68
N ASP A 966 8.25 43.21 10.47
CA ASP A 966 9.35 44.01 10.96
C ASP A 966 9.42 44.01 12.50
N ALA A 967 10.62 44.23 13.03
CA ALA A 967 10.79 44.47 14.46
C ALA A 967 10.06 45.77 14.84
N ILE A 968 9.21 45.71 15.86
CA ILE A 968 8.52 46.89 16.39
C ILE A 968 9.58 47.83 16.96
N ASP A 969 9.66 49.03 16.40
CA ASP A 969 10.56 50.09 16.90
C ASP A 969 10.07 50.54 18.28
N ILE A 970 10.87 50.25 19.30
CA ILE A 970 10.55 50.59 20.68
C ILE A 970 10.97 52.02 21.02
N ASP A 971 11.93 52.61 20.30
CA ASP A 971 12.33 53.99 20.52
C ASP A 971 11.27 54.94 19.94
N ASP A 972 10.68 54.61 18.78
CA ASP A 972 9.47 55.28 18.25
C ASP A 972 8.24 55.05 19.16
N LEU A 973 7.96 53.81 19.57
CA LEU A 973 6.84 53.52 20.47
C LEU A 973 6.96 54.27 21.81
N ARG A 974 8.18 54.41 22.35
CA ARG A 974 8.47 55.18 23.57
C ARG A 974 8.32 56.68 23.34
N ALA A 975 8.84 57.21 22.23
CA ALA A 975 8.74 58.63 21.90
C ALA A 975 7.29 59.11 21.70
N ASN A 976 6.40 58.21 21.25
CA ASN A 976 4.97 58.48 21.07
C ASN A 976 4.11 58.05 22.27
N CYS A 977 4.69 57.56 23.38
CA CYS A 977 3.94 57.10 24.55
C CYS A 977 3.61 58.25 25.51
N VAL A 978 2.32 58.51 25.74
CA VAL A 978 1.83 59.55 26.66
C VAL A 978 1.48 58.93 28.01
N TYR A 979 2.31 59.22 29.02
CA TYR A 979 2.07 58.80 30.41
C TYR A 979 0.98 59.67 31.07
N GLY A 980 0.19 59.06 31.96
CA GLY A 980 -0.95 59.72 32.61
C GLY A 980 -1.04 59.45 34.11
N GLY A 981 -1.63 60.39 34.84
CA GLY A 981 -1.84 60.28 36.29
C GLY A 981 -0.59 60.63 37.08
N LEU A 982 -0.02 59.65 37.77
CA LEU A 982 1.18 59.78 38.63
C LEU A 982 2.48 59.31 37.94
N TYR A 983 2.39 58.91 36.66
CA TYR A 983 3.52 58.39 35.90
C TYR A 983 4.04 59.43 34.90
N ASP A 984 5.36 59.58 34.88
CA ASP A 984 6.13 60.26 33.84
C ASP A 984 7.28 59.36 33.37
N GLU A 985 8.04 59.79 32.37
CA GLU A 985 9.11 58.96 31.77
C GLU A 985 10.24 58.59 32.74
N SER A 986 10.48 59.39 33.79
CA SER A 986 11.51 59.17 34.81
C SER A 986 11.03 58.31 35.99
N HIS A 987 9.75 57.92 36.00
CA HIS A 987 9.19 57.10 37.07
C HIS A 987 9.74 55.66 37.00
N GLU A 988 10.24 55.11 38.11
CA GLU A 988 10.94 53.81 38.20
C GLU A 988 10.19 52.65 37.50
N VAL A 989 8.86 52.60 37.64
CA VAL A 989 7.99 51.62 36.97
C VAL A 989 8.01 51.75 35.43
N ILE A 990 8.07 52.98 34.89
CA ILE A 990 8.13 53.26 33.45
C ILE A 990 9.53 52.94 32.89
N GLU A 991 10.59 53.33 33.60
CA GLU A 991 11.95 52.90 33.26
C GLU A 991 12.07 51.36 33.26
N THR A 992 11.51 50.70 34.27
CA THR A 992 11.49 49.24 34.38
C THR A 992 10.66 48.59 33.28
N PHE A 993 9.51 49.17 32.91
CA PHE A 993 8.69 48.71 31.78
C PHE A 993 9.48 48.74 30.46
N TRP A 994 10.11 49.88 30.13
CA TRP A 994 10.91 50.00 28.91
C TRP A 994 12.16 49.10 28.93
N LYS A 995 12.77 48.91 30.11
CA LYS A 995 13.93 48.03 30.30
C LYS A 995 13.58 46.54 30.20
N VAL A 996 12.41 46.13 30.70
CA VAL A 996 11.89 44.76 30.53
C VAL A 996 11.54 44.53 29.06
N SER A 997 10.86 45.48 28.41
CA SER A 997 10.59 45.42 26.96
C SER A 997 11.88 45.29 26.15
N SER A 998 12.86 46.18 26.34
CA SER A 998 14.14 46.16 25.61
C SER A 998 14.98 44.91 25.86
N THR A 999 14.92 44.33 27.07
CA THR A 999 15.71 43.13 27.42
C THR A 999 15.02 41.81 27.02
N CYS A 1000 13.68 41.76 27.00
CA CYS A 1000 12.93 40.55 26.61
C CYS A 1000 12.74 40.38 25.10
N LEU A 1001 13.13 41.36 24.27
CA LEU A 1001 13.01 41.35 22.81
C LEU A 1001 13.77 40.23 22.08
N CYS A 1002 14.70 39.53 22.74
CA CYS A 1002 15.35 38.34 22.19
C CYS A 1002 14.46 37.08 22.18
N LEU A 1003 13.15 37.21 22.45
CA LEU A 1003 12.14 36.15 22.44
C LEU A 1003 10.97 36.50 21.49
N PRO A 1004 10.22 35.51 20.99
CA PRO A 1004 9.46 35.66 19.74
C PRO A 1004 8.29 36.65 19.77
N HIS A 1005 8.05 37.23 18.58
CA HIS A 1005 7.11 38.29 18.25
C HIS A 1005 5.69 38.25 18.87
N PRO A 1006 5.01 37.09 19.11
CA PRO A 1006 3.62 37.08 19.59
C PRO A 1006 3.39 37.81 20.92
N LEU A 1007 4.37 37.81 21.84
CA LEU A 1007 4.21 38.46 23.15
C LEU A 1007 4.09 39.99 23.06
N ILE A 1008 4.85 40.62 22.16
CA ILE A 1008 4.85 42.08 21.99
C ILE A 1008 3.53 42.52 21.36
N ARG A 1009 3.03 41.75 20.38
CA ARG A 1009 1.68 41.97 19.82
C ARG A 1009 0.57 41.72 20.85
N ALA A 1010 0.77 40.86 21.85
CA ALA A 1010 -0.19 40.71 22.94
C ALA A 1010 -0.16 41.92 23.90
N LEU A 1011 1.02 42.49 24.17
CA LEU A 1011 1.19 43.68 25.01
C LEU A 1011 0.65 44.96 24.34
N LEU A 1012 0.75 45.08 23.01
CA LEU A 1012 0.10 46.15 22.23
C LEU A 1012 -1.42 45.95 21.99
N ARG A 1013 -2.00 44.84 22.48
CA ARG A 1013 -3.43 44.52 22.38
C ARG A 1013 -4.15 44.57 23.73
N TRP A 1014 -3.45 44.97 24.79
CA TRP A 1014 -3.93 45.02 26.17
C TRP A 1014 -3.94 46.45 26.68
#